data_AF-A0A512IDX9-F1
#
_entry.id   AF-A0A512IDX9-F1
#
_cell.length_a   1.000
_cell.length_b   1.000
_cell.length_c   1.000
_cell.angle_alpha   90.00
_cell.angle_beta   90.00
_cell.angle_gamma   90.00
#
_symmetry.space_group_name_H-M   'P 1'
#
loop_
_entity.id
_entity.type
_entity.pdbx_description
1 polymer ?
#
loop_
_entity_poly.entity_id
_entity_poly.type
_entity_poly.pdbx_seq_one_letter_code
_entity_poly.pdbx_strand_id
1 'polypeptide(L)'
;MPDTAGLRLGDHAIADSAEELAYLRWNDAVCAAFFGPERAGELIYLDLDDKVLAAIGEEHGLDGPAALRALADSVTPLLVTGDSRRSVFDVFNRLNGQWYRATRRSLDSIAEIPPPPVVALLALFALAGRHMSTLAARTGNKSVSTFFLPLTVLLQAGPDNAKALESSFKKDTEAYWDALRYWLELRDGEIGLPTAYAVNQRPVGLALSQTMFGEAERRQLHRMFEDLGMTTAQGLSAAELGVYLDFWLDMAETKASKAMKQVWANPLTREPGLEIALAELAVWEQSREQARAEVRAHVRGPGRSAVKSCSLSLADSTDYVGNPVFELGFVVPKRFLSGREVELETTAGPRTVFLSFIGDAFLGVSAYTARTDPGTLLGGALRLSAGDVRFERNPRPVVIFAKDGFSDTFISVDHIPAAWPCRIMVRDEPEWIAQIKRVLDDSASPDYRFVEAGTHGLAEGWVMFDDVQVLRAGNPELTANDNFSGLVPRLVPAVTLSGGLRIPGDVVRWSTQRPPQVTITSDSDVPLTVECEWRNPHSFKLEKAKLAEARVPPFQISLQGTPLARADGTLKPNDYTLVLKAGRTVRQRREFKLRDSSFYLTQRSLGYEGEMVHVADEPLWPVTASTVGQLPEHYVQGAFDNLPARPAPEEHEVPGAPGWHSSEGQLLLERTNVLPEPEGRSCLATGRHRIVLPAMEPKARAPWIFGECAQCGLQKRYPGRLTKPSAITSTGSVDALRFIGPDEGEYPTSWAPFRDALTFLGGGKRSSLSILARQLEDSERFEEWFVGHLQALGFLEVVRDEHWTVRRWQVCGPTLTQLVDGSVLLTGGWTPEKEAVVAEAAAAQDASVVVLSPEDHGTTLLQDVDLEKLRAALPAGLCDVVLDAGPAMLETLPPLSEVEEHLRRAEMQYNGVAERFVPEDATWEPTEDRDRPGLYRINHHHRTRYAFRTPADVESGHARFVASGIGKHFAARQAGVPIVSYDPELELLSVPIGAELAGLYARAAVLCSGLLPAKVDEDFSLNYGDVSPEFAQALVDKLMS
;
A
#
# COMPACT_ATOMS: atom_id res chain seq x y z
N MET A 1 2.74 5.37 -38.88
CA MET A 1 3.07 5.30 -37.45
C MET A 1 2.93 3.83 -37.08
N PRO A 2 4.01 3.04 -36.97
CA PRO A 2 3.91 1.82 -36.19
C PRO A 2 3.71 2.26 -34.74
N ASP A 3 2.73 1.69 -34.05
CA ASP A 3 2.53 1.87 -32.60
C ASP A 3 3.87 1.67 -31.88
N THR A 4 4.44 2.75 -31.39
CA THR A 4 5.52 2.69 -30.39
C THR A 4 4.93 2.12 -29.11
N ALA A 5 5.08 0.80 -28.94
CA ALA A 5 5.09 0.07 -27.67
C ALA A 5 4.22 0.69 -26.54
N GLY A 6 2.89 0.71 -26.69
CA GLY A 6 1.96 0.99 -25.58
C GLY A 6 1.80 2.45 -25.11
N LEU A 7 2.40 3.43 -25.80
CA LEU A 7 2.15 4.87 -25.56
C LEU A 7 1.39 5.49 -26.73
N ARG A 8 0.12 5.89 -26.52
CA ARG A 8 -0.66 6.62 -27.53
C ARG A 8 -0.25 8.09 -27.57
N LEU A 9 0.19 8.52 -28.76
CA LEU A 9 0.50 9.91 -29.08
C LEU A 9 -0.76 10.64 -29.59
N GLY A 10 -0.74 11.97 -29.57
CA GLY A 10 -1.92 12.79 -29.90
C GLY A 10 -2.38 12.67 -31.36
N ASP A 11 -3.68 12.75 -31.59
CA ASP A 11 -4.27 12.92 -32.95
C ASP A 11 -4.20 14.38 -33.45
N HIS A 12 -3.69 15.27 -32.61
CA HIS A 12 -3.51 16.71 -32.83
C HIS A 12 -4.82 17.47 -33.12
N ALA A 13 -5.98 16.93 -32.77
CA ALA A 13 -7.29 17.55 -33.02
C ALA A 13 -7.51 18.89 -32.27
N ILE A 14 -6.67 19.19 -31.28
CA ILE A 14 -6.69 20.45 -30.51
C ILE A 14 -5.94 21.61 -31.19
N ALA A 15 -5.22 21.35 -32.29
CA ALA A 15 -4.48 22.38 -33.02
C ALA A 15 -5.41 23.20 -33.93
N ASP A 16 -5.29 24.53 -33.85
CA ASP A 16 -6.05 25.48 -34.69
C ASP A 16 -5.21 26.04 -35.86
N SER A 17 -3.90 25.73 -35.92
CA SER A 17 -2.98 26.22 -36.97
C SER A 17 -1.92 25.20 -37.37
N ALA A 18 -1.22 25.46 -38.48
CA ALA A 18 -0.13 24.61 -38.96
C ALA A 18 1.09 24.65 -38.02
N GLU A 19 1.36 25.80 -37.40
CA GLU A 19 2.42 25.98 -36.40
C GLU A 19 2.12 25.18 -35.12
N GLU A 20 0.86 25.19 -34.67
CA GLU A 20 0.45 24.39 -33.51
C GLU A 20 0.59 22.90 -33.78
N LEU A 21 0.17 22.44 -34.96
CA LEU A 21 0.35 21.05 -35.40
C LEU A 21 1.83 20.66 -35.45
N ALA A 22 2.69 21.54 -35.97
CA ALA A 22 4.13 21.30 -36.02
C ALA A 22 4.74 21.15 -34.62
N TYR A 23 4.35 22.01 -33.68
CA TYR A 23 4.78 21.90 -32.28
C TYR A 23 4.28 20.61 -31.61
N LEU A 24 3.01 20.21 -31.81
CA LEU A 24 2.48 19.00 -31.18
C LEU A 24 3.22 17.73 -31.64
N ARG A 25 3.69 17.68 -32.89
CA ARG A 25 4.56 16.58 -33.36
C ARG A 25 5.90 16.53 -32.61
N TRP A 26 6.50 17.69 -32.36
CA TRP A 26 7.71 17.77 -31.53
C TRP A 26 7.43 17.41 -30.06
N ASN A 27 6.27 17.80 -29.53
CA ASN A 27 5.82 17.39 -28.20
C ASN A 27 5.73 15.86 -28.10
N ASP A 28 5.14 15.21 -29.09
CA ASP A 28 5.04 13.76 -29.15
C ASP A 28 6.41 13.06 -29.24
N ALA A 29 7.33 13.57 -30.06
CA ALA A 29 8.69 13.04 -30.15
C ALA A 29 9.44 13.16 -28.81
N VAL A 30 9.29 14.28 -28.10
CA VAL A 30 9.84 14.45 -26.74
C VAL A 30 9.18 13.47 -25.78
N CYS A 31 7.86 13.28 -25.85
CA CYS A 31 7.14 12.32 -25.00
C CYS A 31 7.63 10.89 -25.19
N ALA A 32 7.76 10.44 -26.45
CA ALA A 32 8.24 9.10 -26.79
C ALA A 32 9.68 8.84 -26.30
N ALA A 33 10.51 9.88 -26.18
CA ALA A 33 11.87 9.75 -25.67
C ALA A 33 11.95 9.60 -24.14
N PHE A 34 10.95 10.06 -23.39
CA PHE A 34 10.97 10.07 -21.92
C PHE A 34 10.04 9.05 -21.25
N PHE A 35 8.94 8.71 -21.91
CA PHE A 35 7.85 7.93 -21.32
C PHE A 35 7.55 6.70 -22.16
N GLY A 36 7.22 5.61 -21.47
CA GLY A 36 6.87 4.34 -22.10
C GLY A 36 6.74 3.22 -21.05
N PRO A 37 6.11 2.08 -21.39
CA PRO A 37 5.94 0.94 -20.47
C PRO A 37 7.25 0.40 -19.89
N GLU A 38 8.36 0.55 -20.62
CA GLU A 38 9.71 0.20 -20.16
C GLU A 38 10.21 1.07 -19.00
N ARG A 39 9.55 2.20 -18.74
CA ARG A 39 9.85 3.13 -17.66
C ARG A 39 8.85 3.01 -16.49
N ALA A 40 8.00 1.98 -16.49
CA ALA A 40 6.97 1.79 -15.46
C ALA A 40 7.58 1.78 -14.04
N GLY A 41 7.00 2.59 -13.14
CA GLY A 41 7.48 2.74 -11.76
C GLY A 41 8.80 3.50 -11.61
N GLU A 42 9.39 4.04 -12.69
CA GLU A 42 10.62 4.85 -12.61
C GLU A 42 10.33 6.36 -12.54
N LEU A 43 11.11 7.07 -11.73
CA LEU A 43 11.10 8.53 -11.71
C LEU A 43 11.65 9.11 -13.03
N ILE A 44 10.82 9.85 -13.77
CA ILE A 44 11.20 10.48 -15.04
C ILE A 44 11.59 11.94 -14.84
N TYR A 45 12.83 12.25 -15.21
CA TYR A 45 13.37 13.61 -15.23
C TYR A 45 13.36 14.12 -16.67
N LEU A 46 12.78 15.31 -16.94
CA LEU A 46 12.74 15.95 -18.28
C LEU A 46 14.10 16.53 -18.70
N ASP A 47 15.08 15.64 -18.64
CA ASP A 47 16.50 15.75 -18.79
C ASP A 47 17.00 15.94 -20.24
N LEU A 48 16.99 17.10 -20.93
CA LEU A 48 17.45 17.16 -22.35
C LEU A 48 18.98 17.06 -22.47
N ASP A 49 19.55 15.90 -22.14
CA ASP A 49 20.95 15.57 -22.33
C ASP A 49 21.27 15.16 -23.79
N ASP A 50 22.56 14.97 -24.08
CA ASP A 50 23.02 14.65 -25.43
C ASP A 50 22.45 13.32 -25.95
N LYS A 51 22.15 12.35 -25.07
CA LYS A 51 21.60 11.06 -25.47
C LYS A 51 20.12 11.20 -25.84
N VAL A 52 19.34 11.90 -25.02
CA VAL A 52 17.92 12.15 -25.28
C VAL A 52 17.74 12.99 -26.54
N LEU A 53 18.55 14.04 -26.71
CA LEU A 53 18.50 14.87 -27.93
C LEU A 53 18.90 14.10 -29.19
N ALA A 54 19.85 13.17 -29.10
CA ALA A 54 20.19 12.28 -30.21
C ALA A 54 19.02 11.34 -30.56
N ALA A 55 18.35 10.76 -29.56
CA ALA A 55 17.19 9.90 -29.77
C ALA A 55 16.03 10.65 -30.43
N ILE A 56 15.72 11.86 -29.96
CA ILE A 56 14.70 12.73 -30.57
C ILE A 56 15.08 13.12 -32.02
N GLY A 57 16.37 13.40 -32.27
CA GLY A 57 16.87 13.82 -33.57
C GLY A 57 16.91 12.71 -34.62
N GLU A 58 17.12 11.45 -34.21
CA GLU A 58 17.25 10.29 -35.08
C GLU A 58 16.04 10.12 -36.01
N GLU A 59 14.82 10.27 -35.47
CA GLU A 59 13.57 10.16 -36.24
C GLU A 59 13.42 11.25 -37.33
N HIS A 60 14.15 12.36 -37.18
CA HIS A 60 14.13 13.49 -38.09
C HIS A 60 15.41 13.63 -38.92
N GLY A 61 16.38 12.71 -38.77
CA GLY A 61 17.69 12.79 -39.43
C GLY A 61 18.53 13.99 -38.97
N LEU A 62 18.35 14.43 -37.72
CA LEU A 62 19.06 15.57 -37.12
C LEU A 62 20.05 15.08 -36.06
N ASP A 63 21.15 15.81 -35.88
CA ASP A 63 22.01 15.65 -34.71
C ASP A 63 21.39 16.33 -33.47
N GLY A 64 21.90 16.03 -32.27
CA GLY A 64 21.34 16.57 -31.02
C GLY A 64 21.21 18.11 -31.00
N PRO A 65 22.24 18.88 -31.38
CA PRO A 65 22.15 20.34 -31.46
C PRO A 65 21.12 20.85 -32.48
N ALA A 66 20.99 20.20 -33.65
CA ALA A 66 19.98 20.56 -34.64
C ALA A 66 18.57 20.20 -34.17
N ALA A 67 18.40 19.08 -33.48
CA ALA A 67 17.13 18.68 -32.86
C ALA A 67 16.68 19.69 -31.80
N LEU A 68 17.58 20.12 -30.91
CA LEU A 68 17.28 21.18 -29.93
C LEU A 68 16.85 22.49 -30.60
N ARG A 69 17.54 22.89 -31.68
CA ARG A 69 17.18 24.10 -32.43
C ARG A 69 15.80 23.96 -33.07
N ALA A 70 15.52 22.84 -33.73
CA ALA A 70 14.23 22.59 -34.38
C ALA A 70 13.07 22.55 -33.34
N LEU A 71 13.30 21.95 -32.17
CA LEU A 71 12.36 21.96 -31.06
C LEU A 71 12.06 23.38 -30.59
N ALA A 72 13.09 24.21 -30.36
CA ALA A 72 12.92 25.61 -29.98
C ALA A 72 12.20 26.44 -31.05
N ASP A 73 12.57 26.24 -32.33
CA ASP A 73 11.97 26.91 -33.48
C ASP A 73 10.48 26.54 -33.65
N SER A 74 10.03 25.38 -33.16
CA SER A 74 8.61 25.00 -33.14
C SER A 74 7.79 25.78 -32.10
N VAL A 75 8.43 26.24 -31.02
CA VAL A 75 7.79 26.98 -29.92
C VAL A 75 7.70 28.47 -30.21
N THR A 76 8.75 29.05 -30.80
CA THR A 76 8.87 30.51 -31.01
C THR A 76 7.66 31.15 -31.72
N PRO A 77 7.09 30.57 -32.80
CA PRO A 77 5.92 31.14 -33.48
C PRO A 77 4.65 31.19 -32.62
N LEU A 78 4.58 30.36 -31.56
CA LEU A 78 3.43 30.26 -30.67
C LEU A 78 3.50 31.25 -29.48
N LEU A 79 4.62 31.97 -29.34
CA LEU A 79 4.79 32.98 -28.29
C LEU A 79 4.09 34.28 -28.68
N VAL A 80 3.25 34.80 -27.80
CA VAL A 80 2.62 36.11 -28.01
C VAL A 80 3.62 37.22 -27.66
N THR A 81 4.20 37.84 -28.68
CA THR A 81 5.19 38.93 -28.54
C THR A 81 4.59 40.31 -28.86
N GLY A 82 5.15 41.38 -28.29
CA GLY A 82 4.70 42.77 -28.50
C GLY A 82 3.77 43.29 -27.40
N ASP A 83 3.23 44.51 -27.58
CA ASP A 83 2.46 45.25 -26.55
C ASP A 83 1.00 44.75 -26.42
N SER A 84 0.83 43.43 -26.30
CA SER A 84 -0.45 42.77 -26.10
C SER A 84 -0.73 42.62 -24.60
N ARG A 85 -1.99 42.75 -24.18
CA ARG A 85 -2.40 42.42 -22.79
C ARG A 85 -2.49 40.91 -22.52
N ARG A 86 -2.19 40.07 -23.52
CA ARG A 86 -2.28 38.60 -23.41
C ARG A 86 -0.99 38.02 -22.82
N SER A 87 -1.09 36.82 -22.27
CA SER A 87 0.09 36.09 -21.79
C SER A 87 0.98 35.71 -22.96
N VAL A 88 2.30 35.68 -22.74
CA VAL A 88 3.26 35.15 -23.72
C VAL A 88 2.94 33.69 -24.07
N PHE A 89 2.35 32.94 -23.13
CA PHE A 89 1.97 31.53 -23.29
C PHE A 89 0.47 31.31 -23.56
N ASP A 90 -0.25 32.31 -24.09
CA ASP A 90 -1.71 32.23 -24.32
C ASP A 90 -2.13 31.01 -25.17
N VAL A 91 -1.36 30.68 -26.21
CA VAL A 91 -1.58 29.50 -27.05
C VAL A 91 -1.46 28.20 -26.23
N PHE A 92 -0.39 28.05 -25.45
CA PHE A 92 -0.18 26.87 -24.61
C PHE A 92 -1.24 26.74 -23.51
N ASN A 93 -1.71 27.86 -22.94
CA ASN A 93 -2.83 27.87 -22.00
C ASN A 93 -4.13 27.32 -22.63
N ARG A 94 -4.42 27.71 -23.88
CA ARG A 94 -5.57 27.22 -24.64
C ARG A 94 -5.43 25.73 -24.95
N LEU A 95 -4.30 25.30 -25.50
CA LEU A 95 -4.01 23.89 -25.82
C LEU A 95 -4.14 23.00 -24.57
N ASN A 96 -3.51 23.39 -23.46
CA ASN A 96 -3.58 22.63 -22.20
C ASN A 96 -5.02 22.56 -21.64
N GLY A 97 -5.78 23.65 -21.75
CA GLY A 97 -7.18 23.67 -21.33
C GLY A 97 -8.13 22.89 -22.25
N GLN A 98 -7.83 22.75 -23.53
CA GLN A 98 -8.55 21.85 -24.45
C GLN A 98 -8.21 20.39 -24.18
N TRP A 99 -6.90 20.08 -24.04
CA TRP A 99 -6.43 18.75 -23.66
C TRP A 99 -7.10 18.27 -22.38
N TYR A 100 -7.07 19.06 -21.30
CA TYR A 100 -7.69 18.66 -20.03
C TYR A 100 -9.18 18.33 -20.16
N ARG A 101 -9.93 19.12 -20.95
CA ARG A 101 -11.35 18.87 -21.21
C ARG A 101 -11.58 17.61 -22.05
N ALA A 102 -10.71 17.33 -23.03
CA ALA A 102 -10.77 16.11 -23.84
C ALA A 102 -10.42 14.87 -23.01
N THR A 103 -9.37 14.95 -22.20
CA THR A 103 -8.96 13.93 -21.23
C THR A 103 -10.12 13.54 -20.31
N ARG A 104 -10.82 14.52 -19.74
CA ARG A 104 -11.99 14.26 -18.88
C ARG A 104 -13.15 13.54 -19.57
N ARG A 105 -13.30 13.69 -20.88
CA ARG A 105 -14.33 12.98 -21.67
C ARG A 105 -13.92 11.56 -22.05
N SER A 106 -12.64 11.23 -21.86
CA SER A 106 -12.04 9.98 -22.31
C SER A 106 -11.53 9.13 -21.14
N LEU A 107 -12.02 9.39 -19.92
CA LEU A 107 -11.58 8.68 -18.70
C LEU A 107 -11.99 7.20 -18.71
N ASP A 108 -12.99 6.81 -19.49
CA ASP A 108 -13.34 5.39 -19.69
C ASP A 108 -12.30 4.64 -20.55
N SER A 109 -11.30 5.34 -21.11
CA SER A 109 -10.27 4.78 -21.97
C SER A 109 -8.91 5.44 -21.66
N ILE A 110 -8.43 5.27 -20.43
CA ILE A 110 -7.21 5.91 -19.92
C ILE A 110 -5.98 5.66 -20.81
N ALA A 111 -5.82 4.43 -21.32
CA ALA A 111 -4.74 4.08 -22.23
C ALA A 111 -4.75 4.90 -23.54
N GLU A 112 -5.90 5.49 -23.88
CA GLU A 112 -6.07 6.31 -25.07
C GLU A 112 -5.81 7.81 -24.83
N ILE A 113 -5.58 8.23 -23.58
CA ILE A 113 -5.36 9.65 -23.26
C ILE A 113 -3.97 10.07 -23.72
N PRO A 114 -3.85 11.02 -24.68
CA PRO A 114 -2.56 11.48 -25.18
C PRO A 114 -1.83 12.32 -24.14
N PRO A 115 -0.49 12.49 -24.27
CA PRO A 115 0.28 13.34 -23.38
C PRO A 115 -0.21 14.80 -23.40
N PRO A 116 0.01 15.56 -22.30
CA PRO A 116 -0.26 16.99 -22.30
C PRO A 116 0.52 17.73 -23.38
N PRO A 117 -0.05 18.78 -24.01
CA PRO A 117 0.59 19.52 -25.11
C PRO A 117 1.66 20.51 -24.63
N VAL A 118 2.33 20.21 -23.51
CA VAL A 118 3.28 21.11 -22.85
C VAL A 118 4.57 20.42 -22.46
N VAL A 119 4.73 19.12 -22.70
CA VAL A 119 5.90 18.33 -22.29
C VAL A 119 7.18 18.83 -22.96
N ALA A 120 7.14 19.09 -24.27
CA ALA A 120 8.27 19.70 -24.99
C ALA A 120 8.68 21.06 -24.38
N LEU A 121 7.70 21.91 -24.07
CA LEU A 121 7.95 23.21 -23.45
C LEU A 121 8.53 23.07 -22.03
N LEU A 122 8.05 22.11 -21.24
CA LEU A 122 8.59 21.80 -19.91
C LEU A 122 10.04 21.30 -19.98
N ALA A 123 10.38 20.49 -20.98
CA ALA A 123 11.75 20.03 -21.20
C ALA A 123 12.71 21.20 -21.54
N LEU A 124 12.25 22.19 -22.32
CA LEU A 124 13.00 23.44 -22.54
C LEU A 124 13.15 24.27 -21.26
N PHE A 125 12.13 24.28 -20.38
CA PHE A 125 12.24 24.93 -19.07
C PHE A 125 13.29 24.25 -18.19
N ALA A 126 13.30 22.91 -18.16
CA ALA A 126 14.32 22.14 -17.44
C ALA A 126 15.73 22.45 -17.95
N LEU A 127 15.91 22.50 -19.28
CA LEU A 127 17.18 22.88 -19.89
C LEU A 127 17.64 24.29 -19.52
N ALA A 128 16.71 25.26 -19.48
CA ALA A 128 16.99 26.62 -18.97
C ALA A 128 17.46 26.58 -17.51
N GLY A 129 16.88 25.70 -16.68
CA GLY A 129 17.30 25.43 -15.31
C GLY A 129 18.74 24.92 -15.22
N ARG A 130 19.12 23.94 -16.06
CA ARG A 130 20.48 23.41 -16.15
C ARG A 130 21.50 24.50 -16.51
N HIS A 131 21.15 25.36 -17.48
CA HIS A 131 21.99 26.49 -17.87
C HIS A 131 22.13 27.52 -16.74
N MET A 132 21.06 27.80 -15.99
CA MET A 132 21.14 28.65 -14.80
C MET A 132 22.11 28.08 -13.76
N SER A 133 22.00 26.78 -13.43
CA SER A 133 22.89 26.12 -12.47
C SER A 133 24.36 26.19 -12.91
N THR A 134 24.62 26.00 -14.20
CA THR A 134 25.97 26.12 -14.78
C THR A 134 26.51 27.56 -14.68
N LEU A 135 25.66 28.56 -14.98
CA LEU A 135 26.03 29.97 -14.90
C LEU A 135 26.26 30.40 -13.46
N ALA A 136 25.43 29.95 -12.52
CA ALA A 136 25.58 30.20 -11.08
C ALA A 136 26.89 29.60 -10.53
N ALA A 137 27.28 28.39 -10.98
CA ALA A 137 28.54 27.77 -10.61
C ALA A 137 29.77 28.55 -11.11
N ARG A 138 29.67 29.21 -12.27
CA ARG A 138 30.76 30.01 -12.87
C ARG A 138 30.85 31.44 -12.29
N THR A 139 29.70 32.08 -12.09
CA THR A 139 29.62 33.51 -11.71
C THR A 139 29.47 33.73 -10.20
N GLY A 140 29.11 32.69 -9.46
CA GLY A 140 28.75 32.78 -8.04
C GLY A 140 27.38 33.41 -7.76
N ASN A 141 26.65 33.86 -8.80
CA ASN A 141 25.32 34.46 -8.64
C ASN A 141 24.27 33.37 -8.43
N LYS A 142 23.69 33.32 -7.22
CA LYS A 142 22.69 32.32 -6.80
C LYS A 142 21.27 32.89 -6.79
N SER A 143 20.93 33.76 -7.74
CA SER A 143 19.58 34.35 -7.86
C SER A 143 18.72 33.60 -8.87
N VAL A 144 17.45 33.38 -8.53
CA VAL A 144 16.40 32.83 -9.41
C VAL A 144 16.16 33.71 -10.64
N SER A 145 16.40 35.02 -10.54
CA SER A 145 16.29 35.93 -11.69
C SER A 145 17.25 35.57 -12.84
N THR A 146 18.31 34.82 -12.55
CA THR A 146 19.29 34.33 -13.52
C THR A 146 18.67 33.31 -14.49
N PHE A 147 17.56 32.66 -14.14
CA PHE A 147 16.86 31.68 -14.97
C PHE A 147 16.29 32.28 -16.26
N PHE A 148 15.79 33.51 -16.21
CA PHE A 148 15.05 34.11 -17.33
C PHE A 148 15.96 34.50 -18.51
N LEU A 149 17.26 34.70 -18.27
CA LEU A 149 18.23 34.97 -19.34
C LEU A 149 18.38 33.77 -20.30
N PRO A 150 18.79 32.57 -19.86
CA PRO A 150 18.86 31.41 -20.74
C PRO A 150 17.48 31.02 -21.29
N LEU A 151 16.38 31.22 -20.54
CA LEU A 151 15.05 30.96 -21.07
C LEU A 151 14.70 31.88 -22.26
N THR A 152 14.97 33.19 -22.15
CA THR A 152 14.70 34.16 -23.23
C THR A 152 15.51 33.82 -24.48
N VAL A 153 16.76 33.35 -24.31
CA VAL A 153 17.63 32.93 -25.40
C VAL A 153 17.13 31.64 -26.05
N LEU A 154 16.80 30.62 -25.25
CA LEU A 154 16.31 29.33 -25.74
C LEU A 154 15.00 29.48 -26.52
N LEU A 155 14.07 30.29 -26.03
CA LEU A 155 12.76 30.51 -26.66
C LEU A 155 12.79 31.55 -27.79
N GLN A 156 13.94 32.20 -28.02
CA GLN A 156 14.11 33.28 -29.01
C GLN A 156 13.09 34.43 -28.86
N ALA A 157 12.64 34.70 -27.62
CA ALA A 157 11.58 35.67 -27.36
C ALA A 157 12.00 37.14 -27.59
N GLY A 158 13.30 37.40 -27.75
CA GLY A 158 13.87 38.74 -27.89
C GLY A 158 13.96 39.51 -26.55
N PRO A 159 14.90 40.46 -26.44
CA PRO A 159 15.16 41.18 -25.19
C PRO A 159 13.98 42.04 -24.73
N ASP A 160 13.20 42.59 -25.68
CA ASP A 160 12.08 43.49 -25.37
C ASP A 160 10.92 42.77 -24.68
N ASN A 161 10.77 41.46 -24.90
CA ASN A 161 9.70 40.65 -24.31
C ASN A 161 10.12 39.96 -22.98
N ALA A 162 11.36 40.11 -22.51
CA ALA A 162 11.89 39.36 -21.37
C ALA A 162 11.05 39.55 -20.08
N LYS A 163 10.57 40.77 -19.81
CA LYS A 163 9.70 41.04 -18.65
C LYS A 163 8.31 40.42 -18.78
N ALA A 164 7.73 40.48 -19.98
CA ALA A 164 6.43 39.86 -20.25
C ALA A 164 6.52 38.34 -20.15
N LEU A 165 7.62 37.75 -20.62
CA LEU A 165 7.93 36.33 -20.49
C LEU A 165 8.07 35.93 -19.02
N GLU A 166 8.85 36.66 -18.23
CA GLU A 166 8.99 36.40 -16.78
C GLU A 166 7.63 36.45 -16.06
N SER A 167 6.82 37.47 -16.34
CA SER A 167 5.49 37.61 -15.73
C SER A 167 4.55 36.46 -16.13
N SER A 168 4.55 36.07 -17.41
CA SER A 168 3.71 34.99 -17.93
C SER A 168 4.16 33.64 -17.39
N PHE A 169 5.47 33.41 -17.31
CA PHE A 169 6.06 32.18 -16.77
C PHE A 169 5.62 31.95 -15.32
N LYS A 170 5.76 32.97 -14.46
CA LYS A 170 5.36 32.88 -13.04
C LYS A 170 3.87 32.64 -12.84
N LYS A 171 3.04 33.13 -13.76
CA LYS A 171 1.59 33.05 -13.64
C LYS A 171 1.03 31.71 -14.11
N ASP A 172 1.51 31.21 -15.25
CA ASP A 172 0.79 30.19 -16.00
C ASP A 172 1.41 28.78 -15.88
N THR A 173 2.74 28.68 -15.72
CA THR A 173 3.46 27.43 -16.00
C THR A 173 3.37 26.37 -14.90
N GLU A 174 2.96 26.72 -13.67
CA GLU A 174 2.69 25.69 -12.64
C GLU A 174 1.58 24.73 -13.10
N ALA A 175 0.58 25.21 -13.85
CA ALA A 175 -0.48 24.37 -14.39
C ALA A 175 0.02 23.34 -15.42
N TYR A 176 1.18 23.57 -16.05
CA TYR A 176 1.75 22.64 -17.02
C TYR A 176 2.39 21.45 -16.31
N TRP A 177 3.08 21.71 -15.19
CA TRP A 177 3.61 20.64 -14.33
C TRP A 177 2.48 19.82 -13.69
N ASP A 178 1.41 20.48 -13.25
CA ASP A 178 0.22 19.81 -12.72
C ASP A 178 -0.45 18.92 -13.79
N ALA A 179 -0.47 19.36 -15.06
CA ALA A 179 -1.02 18.58 -16.17
C ALA A 179 -0.19 17.33 -16.48
N LEU A 180 1.14 17.45 -16.51
CA LEU A 180 2.04 16.29 -16.66
C LEU A 180 1.86 15.29 -15.53
N ARG A 181 1.83 15.79 -14.29
CA ARG A 181 1.60 14.95 -13.12
C ARG A 181 0.26 14.23 -13.21
N TYR A 182 -0.82 14.95 -13.50
CA TYR A 182 -2.16 14.38 -13.64
C TYR A 182 -2.20 13.25 -14.68
N TRP A 183 -1.54 13.42 -15.83
CA TRP A 183 -1.47 12.40 -16.87
C TRP A 183 -0.71 11.14 -16.41
N LEU A 184 0.43 11.28 -15.74
CA LEU A 184 1.22 10.14 -15.24
C LEU A 184 0.50 9.40 -14.11
N GLU A 185 -0.18 10.14 -13.22
CA GLU A 185 -0.89 9.58 -12.07
C GLU A 185 -2.22 8.91 -12.44
N LEU A 186 -2.87 9.36 -13.52
CA LEU A 186 -4.01 8.66 -14.14
C LEU A 186 -3.63 7.26 -14.64
N ARG A 187 -2.37 7.03 -14.98
CA ARG A 187 -1.86 5.74 -15.45
C ARG A 187 -1.10 4.97 -14.36
N ASP A 188 -1.27 5.36 -13.09
CA ASP A 188 -0.57 4.78 -11.93
C ASP A 188 0.92 4.49 -12.16
N GLY A 189 1.63 5.38 -12.85
CA GLY A 189 3.07 5.19 -13.10
C GLY A 189 3.44 4.16 -14.18
N GLU A 190 2.48 3.58 -14.92
CA GLU A 190 2.71 2.60 -16.00
C GLU A 190 3.67 3.08 -17.10
N ILE A 191 3.80 4.39 -17.27
CA ILE A 191 4.69 5.01 -18.27
C ILE A 191 5.78 5.88 -17.63
N GLY A 192 5.92 5.82 -16.31
CA GLY A 192 6.84 6.63 -15.51
C GLY A 192 6.14 7.47 -14.44
N LEU A 193 6.89 7.83 -13.41
CA LEU A 193 6.45 8.61 -12.24
C LEU A 193 6.90 10.08 -12.32
N PRO A 194 6.09 11.02 -11.79
CA PRO A 194 6.40 12.45 -11.79
C PRO A 194 7.55 12.80 -10.84
N THR A 195 8.40 13.77 -11.22
CA THR A 195 9.60 14.18 -10.44
C THR A 195 9.70 15.68 -10.15
N ALA A 196 8.69 16.46 -10.53
CA ALA A 196 8.74 17.91 -10.42
C ALA A 196 8.42 18.36 -8.99
N TYR A 197 9.47 18.64 -8.20
CA TYR A 197 9.35 19.01 -6.78
C TYR A 197 9.97 20.38 -6.49
N ALA A 198 9.23 21.23 -5.78
CA ALA A 198 9.74 22.51 -5.29
C ALA A 198 8.90 23.04 -4.12
N VAL A 199 9.57 23.39 -3.02
CA VAL A 199 8.99 24.02 -1.83
C VAL A 199 8.81 25.52 -2.03
N ASN A 200 9.86 26.21 -2.49
CA ASN A 200 9.90 27.65 -2.71
C ASN A 200 10.24 27.99 -4.18
N GLN A 201 10.10 29.27 -4.55
CA GLN A 201 10.52 29.81 -5.86
C GLN A 201 9.90 29.10 -7.09
N ARG A 202 8.65 28.64 -6.95
CA ARG A 202 7.86 28.08 -8.05
C ARG A 202 7.46 29.20 -9.03
N PRO A 203 7.47 28.96 -10.36
CA PRO A 203 7.70 27.68 -11.04
C PRO A 203 9.17 27.34 -11.34
N VAL A 204 10.13 28.26 -11.12
CA VAL A 204 11.54 28.03 -11.48
C VAL A 204 12.16 26.85 -10.72
N GLY A 205 11.80 26.67 -9.45
CA GLY A 205 12.22 25.51 -8.66
C GLY A 205 11.82 24.17 -9.28
N LEU A 206 10.65 24.08 -9.92
CA LEU A 206 10.18 22.86 -10.60
C LEU A 206 11.06 22.53 -11.79
N ALA A 207 11.35 23.51 -12.64
CA ALA A 207 12.24 23.33 -13.78
C ALA A 207 13.66 22.93 -13.35
N LEU A 208 14.19 23.54 -12.28
CA LEU A 208 15.48 23.15 -11.74
C LEU A 208 15.52 21.70 -11.30
N SER A 209 14.47 21.24 -10.62
CA SER A 209 14.39 19.90 -10.03
C SER A 209 14.66 18.77 -11.04
N GLN A 210 14.30 19.00 -12.30
CA GLN A 210 14.47 18.05 -13.39
C GLN A 210 15.94 17.79 -13.76
N THR A 211 16.87 18.66 -13.40
CA THR A 211 18.26 18.62 -13.90
C THR A 211 19.31 18.56 -12.78
N MET A 212 18.89 18.47 -11.52
CA MET A 212 19.83 18.57 -10.37
C MET A 212 20.68 17.32 -10.17
N PHE A 213 20.13 16.14 -10.47
CA PHE A 213 20.80 14.85 -10.30
C PHE A 213 21.02 14.17 -11.63
N GLY A 214 22.28 13.87 -11.92
CA GLY A 214 22.61 12.87 -12.92
C GLY A 214 22.46 11.45 -12.36
N GLU A 215 22.61 10.47 -13.25
CA GLU A 215 22.59 9.05 -12.90
C GLU A 215 23.67 8.69 -11.85
N ALA A 216 24.82 9.37 -11.89
CA ALA A 216 25.92 9.15 -10.94
C ALA A 216 25.59 9.66 -9.52
N GLU A 217 24.88 10.77 -9.41
CA GLU A 217 24.44 11.31 -8.11
C GLU A 217 23.27 10.50 -7.54
N ARG A 218 22.30 10.06 -8.36
CA ARG A 218 21.23 9.15 -7.89
C ARG A 218 21.79 7.84 -7.34
N ARG A 219 22.79 7.25 -8.00
CA ARG A 219 23.51 6.07 -7.47
C ARG A 219 24.22 6.33 -6.12
N GLN A 220 24.63 7.57 -5.84
CA GLN A 220 25.17 7.93 -4.53
C GLN A 220 24.08 8.05 -3.45
N LEU A 221 22.87 8.50 -3.81
CA LEU A 221 21.71 8.47 -2.90
C LEU A 221 21.34 7.05 -2.50
N HIS A 222 21.28 6.11 -3.46
CA HIS A 222 20.98 4.69 -3.14
C HIS A 222 22.01 4.09 -2.18
N ARG A 223 23.29 4.42 -2.36
CA ARG A 223 24.35 4.01 -1.41
C ARG A 223 24.15 4.62 -0.03
N MET A 224 23.76 5.89 0.06
CA MET A 224 23.45 6.53 1.34
C MET A 224 22.26 5.85 2.03
N PHE A 225 21.20 5.51 1.30
CA PHE A 225 20.04 4.81 1.86
C PHE A 225 20.42 3.44 2.43
N GLU A 226 21.28 2.71 1.73
CA GLU A 226 21.82 1.44 2.20
C GLU A 226 22.74 1.62 3.41
N ASP A 227 23.70 2.55 3.35
CA ASP A 227 24.68 2.83 4.42
C ASP A 227 24.00 3.19 5.74
N LEU A 228 22.85 3.88 5.68
CA LEU A 228 22.13 4.36 6.87
C LEU A 228 20.88 3.53 7.21
N GLY A 229 20.58 2.46 6.46
CA GLY A 229 19.42 1.61 6.71
C GLY A 229 18.07 2.33 6.57
N MET A 230 17.95 3.27 5.61
CA MET A 230 16.76 4.12 5.47
C MET A 230 15.56 3.37 4.93
N THR A 231 14.37 3.80 5.40
CA THR A 231 13.06 3.35 4.92
C THR A 231 12.00 4.45 4.97
N THR A 232 11.02 4.38 4.06
CA THR A 232 9.84 5.26 4.02
C THR A 232 8.66 4.76 4.85
N ALA A 233 8.72 3.51 5.33
CA ALA A 233 7.63 2.85 6.06
C ALA A 233 7.09 3.65 7.27
N GLN A 234 7.96 4.43 7.91
CA GLN A 234 7.73 5.09 9.20
C GLN A 234 7.42 6.60 9.08
N GLY A 235 7.03 7.07 7.88
CA GLY A 235 6.56 8.45 7.70
C GLY A 235 7.65 9.53 7.63
N LEU A 236 8.84 9.20 7.11
CA LEU A 236 9.98 10.12 6.99
C LEU A 236 9.68 11.35 6.11
N SER A 237 10.00 12.55 6.61
CA SER A 237 9.94 13.81 5.86
C SER A 237 11.25 14.16 5.14
N ALA A 238 11.18 15.00 4.10
CA ALA A 238 12.36 15.45 3.35
C ALA A 238 13.34 16.24 4.23
N ALA A 239 12.82 17.00 5.20
CA ALA A 239 13.64 17.76 6.15
C ALA A 239 14.40 16.83 7.13
N GLU A 240 13.76 15.76 7.62
CA GLU A 240 14.41 14.74 8.44
C GLU A 240 15.48 13.97 7.65
N LEU A 241 15.19 13.61 6.40
CA LEU A 241 16.17 12.99 5.49
C LEU A 241 17.40 13.89 5.30
N GLY A 242 17.20 15.21 5.25
CA GLY A 242 18.27 16.19 5.16
C GLY A 242 19.27 16.14 6.32
N VAL A 243 18.83 15.78 7.53
CA VAL A 243 19.72 15.61 8.69
C VAL A 243 20.67 14.43 8.49
N TYR A 244 20.16 13.30 7.99
CA TYR A 244 20.96 12.12 7.69
C TYR A 244 21.95 12.37 6.56
N LEU A 245 21.52 13.12 5.55
CA LEU A 245 22.36 13.40 4.38
C LEU A 245 23.49 14.38 4.70
N ASP A 246 23.24 15.40 5.53
CA ASP A 246 24.29 16.28 6.04
C ASP A 246 25.38 15.48 6.78
N PHE A 247 24.96 14.53 7.62
CA PHE A 247 25.88 13.64 8.31
C PHE A 247 26.68 12.75 7.34
N TRP A 248 25.99 12.08 6.40
CA TRP A 248 26.62 11.15 5.47
C TRP A 248 27.66 11.83 4.55
N LEU A 249 27.39 13.06 4.10
CA LEU A 249 28.30 13.84 3.25
C LEU A 249 29.60 14.25 3.96
N ASP A 250 29.59 14.32 5.29
CA ASP A 250 30.70 14.76 6.14
C ASP A 250 31.48 13.61 6.81
N MET A 251 31.02 12.36 6.64
CA MET A 251 31.80 11.18 7.03
C MET A 251 33.08 11.06 6.19
N ALA A 252 34.22 10.83 6.84
CA ALA A 252 35.54 10.81 6.19
C ALA A 252 35.69 9.69 5.14
N GLU A 253 34.95 8.59 5.29
CA GLU A 253 34.98 7.47 4.35
C GLU A 253 34.08 7.68 3.13
N THR A 254 33.20 8.69 3.15
CA THR A 254 32.23 8.92 2.08
C THR A 254 32.88 9.53 0.85
N LYS A 255 32.85 8.81 -0.26
CA LYS A 255 33.34 9.27 -1.58
C LYS A 255 32.27 10.02 -2.36
N ALA A 256 31.64 11.03 -1.76
CA ALA A 256 30.64 11.85 -2.44
C ALA A 256 31.29 12.75 -3.50
N SER A 257 30.70 12.78 -4.69
CA SER A 257 31.15 13.58 -5.83
C SER A 257 31.10 15.09 -5.54
N LYS A 258 31.92 15.86 -6.26
CA LYS A 258 31.90 17.33 -6.15
C LYS A 258 30.54 17.92 -6.53
N ALA A 259 29.88 17.34 -7.54
CA ALA A 259 28.54 17.75 -7.96
C ALA A 259 27.51 17.55 -6.85
N MET A 260 27.48 16.36 -6.22
CA MET A 260 26.63 16.08 -5.05
C MET A 260 26.82 17.12 -3.94
N LYS A 261 28.08 17.39 -3.54
CA LYS A 261 28.37 18.41 -2.50
C LYS A 261 27.93 19.82 -2.91
N GLN A 262 27.98 20.17 -4.19
CA GLN A 262 27.55 21.47 -4.70
C GLN A 262 26.03 21.65 -4.68
N VAL A 263 25.27 20.62 -5.06
CA VAL A 263 23.80 20.63 -5.00
C VAL A 263 23.33 20.87 -3.55
N TRP A 264 24.00 20.28 -2.56
CA TRP A 264 23.64 20.43 -1.15
C TRP A 264 24.07 21.73 -0.50
N ALA A 265 25.18 22.30 -0.96
CA ALA A 265 25.71 23.55 -0.43
C ALA A 265 24.93 24.79 -0.90
N ASN A 266 24.05 24.66 -1.89
CA ASN A 266 23.26 25.76 -2.43
C ASN A 266 21.81 25.70 -1.94
N PRO A 267 21.33 26.72 -1.19
CA PRO A 267 19.94 26.75 -0.68
C PRO A 267 18.87 26.60 -1.77
N LEU A 268 19.12 27.11 -2.99
CA LEU A 268 18.15 27.02 -4.10
C LEU A 268 17.95 25.59 -4.61
N THR A 269 18.94 24.72 -4.48
CA THR A 269 18.90 23.34 -4.96
C THR A 269 18.73 22.33 -3.84
N ARG A 270 19.05 22.72 -2.60
CA ARG A 270 18.94 21.85 -1.42
C ARG A 270 17.51 21.41 -1.14
N GLU A 271 16.56 22.33 -1.00
CA GLU A 271 15.17 21.99 -0.68
C GLU A 271 14.53 21.09 -1.76
N PRO A 272 14.54 21.45 -3.05
CA PRO A 272 14.10 20.54 -4.12
C PRO A 272 14.88 19.22 -4.16
N GLY A 273 16.18 19.24 -3.82
CA GLY A 273 17.02 18.05 -3.80
C GLY A 273 16.65 17.04 -2.72
N LEU A 274 16.17 17.52 -1.56
CA LEU A 274 15.68 16.65 -0.50
C LEU A 274 14.35 15.97 -0.86
N GLU A 275 13.45 16.69 -1.54
CA GLU A 275 12.19 16.10 -2.02
C GLU A 275 12.45 15.02 -3.08
N ILE A 276 13.40 15.26 -4.00
CA ILE A 276 13.84 14.24 -4.97
C ILE A 276 14.46 13.05 -4.24
N ALA A 277 15.34 13.27 -3.27
CA ALA A 277 15.95 12.17 -2.52
C ALA A 277 14.89 11.35 -1.78
N LEU A 278 13.82 11.97 -1.26
CA LEU A 278 12.72 11.26 -0.63
C LEU A 278 11.91 10.43 -1.65
N ALA A 279 11.63 10.98 -2.83
CA ALA A 279 10.96 10.24 -3.91
C ALA A 279 11.82 9.06 -4.41
N GLU A 280 13.12 9.27 -4.59
CA GLU A 280 14.08 8.22 -4.95
C GLU A 280 14.14 7.12 -3.89
N LEU A 281 14.08 7.46 -2.60
CA LEU A 281 14.02 6.46 -1.53
C LEU A 281 12.77 5.59 -1.66
N ALA A 282 11.60 6.17 -1.91
CA ALA A 282 10.36 5.42 -2.08
C ALA A 282 10.43 4.42 -3.25
N VAL A 283 10.87 4.87 -4.43
CA VAL A 283 11.01 4.01 -5.61
C VAL A 283 12.11 2.96 -5.43
N TRP A 284 13.22 3.33 -4.79
CA TRP A 284 14.32 2.41 -4.51
C TRP A 284 13.89 1.24 -3.61
N GLU A 285 13.06 1.49 -2.61
CA GLU A 285 12.48 0.44 -1.76
C GLU A 285 11.53 -0.51 -2.51
N GLN A 286 10.83 0.01 -3.51
CA GLN A 286 9.88 -0.75 -4.32
C GLN A 286 10.54 -1.52 -5.48
N SER A 287 11.78 -1.18 -5.83
CA SER A 287 12.42 -1.62 -7.08
C SER A 287 12.43 -3.15 -7.30
N ARG A 288 12.04 -3.53 -8.52
CA ARG A 288 11.84 -4.92 -8.97
C ARG A 288 13.15 -5.68 -9.19
N GLU A 289 13.00 -7.00 -9.25
CA GLU A 289 14.07 -8.00 -9.33
C GLU A 289 15.01 -7.87 -10.55
N GLN A 290 14.56 -7.27 -11.66
CA GLN A 290 15.38 -7.05 -12.87
C GLN A 290 16.45 -5.95 -12.70
N ALA A 291 16.18 -4.88 -11.94
CA ALA A 291 17.20 -3.88 -11.58
C ALA A 291 18.32 -4.48 -10.70
N ARG A 292 18.06 -5.63 -10.06
CA ARG A 292 18.99 -6.31 -9.14
C ARG A 292 20.15 -7.01 -9.85
N ALA A 293 19.99 -7.40 -11.13
CA ALA A 293 21.06 -8.06 -11.89
C ALA A 293 22.22 -7.09 -12.20
N GLU A 294 21.89 -5.85 -12.57
CA GLU A 294 22.90 -4.83 -12.94
C GLU A 294 23.64 -4.28 -11.71
N VAL A 295 22.94 -4.08 -10.58
CA VAL A 295 23.54 -3.61 -9.33
C VAL A 295 24.45 -4.68 -8.72
N ARG A 296 24.04 -5.97 -8.68
CA ARG A 296 24.88 -7.05 -8.14
C ARG A 296 26.14 -7.31 -8.97
N ALA A 297 26.08 -7.15 -10.29
CA ALA A 297 27.24 -7.34 -11.17
C ALA A 297 28.36 -6.30 -10.93
N HIS A 298 28.03 -5.11 -10.41
CA HIS A 298 28.97 -3.97 -10.32
C HIS A 298 29.39 -3.60 -8.90
N VAL A 299 28.84 -4.24 -7.84
CA VAL A 299 29.17 -3.97 -6.42
C VAL A 299 30.32 -4.85 -5.88
N ARG A 300 31.15 -5.44 -6.76
CA ARG A 300 32.45 -6.03 -6.35
C ARG A 300 33.49 -4.94 -6.02
N GLY A 301 33.17 -4.10 -5.04
CA GLY A 301 34.13 -3.27 -4.32
C GLY A 301 34.60 -3.99 -3.05
N PRO A 302 35.86 -3.87 -2.65
CA PRO A 302 36.35 -4.55 -1.45
C PRO A 302 35.86 -3.81 -0.18
N GLY A 303 35.07 -4.49 0.65
CA GLY A 303 35.08 -4.26 2.11
C GLY A 303 33.91 -3.52 2.78
N ARG A 304 32.63 -3.84 2.52
CA ARG A 304 31.52 -3.52 3.45
C ARG A 304 30.62 -4.73 3.70
N SER A 305 30.14 -4.85 4.94
CA SER A 305 29.66 -6.09 5.57
C SER A 305 28.55 -6.81 4.79
N ALA A 306 28.70 -8.14 4.64
CA ALA A 306 27.64 -9.03 4.15
C ALA A 306 26.46 -9.17 5.13
N VAL A 307 26.57 -8.56 6.32
CA VAL A 307 25.56 -8.56 7.38
C VAL A 307 24.70 -7.29 7.27
N LYS A 308 23.39 -7.46 7.14
CA LYS A 308 22.34 -6.44 7.12
C LYS A 308 21.57 -6.43 8.45
N SER A 309 20.81 -5.39 8.73
CA SER A 309 19.92 -5.36 9.91
C SER A 309 18.63 -6.13 9.65
N CYS A 310 18.12 -6.81 10.67
CA CYS A 310 16.73 -7.26 10.76
C CYS A 310 16.01 -6.53 11.90
N SER A 311 14.68 -6.44 11.82
CA SER A 311 13.84 -5.76 12.80
C SER A 311 12.85 -6.73 13.43
N LEU A 312 12.33 -6.40 14.61
CA LEU A 312 11.16 -7.08 15.17
C LEU A 312 9.88 -6.51 14.57
N SER A 313 8.84 -7.32 14.50
CA SER A 313 7.47 -6.89 14.22
C SER A 313 6.58 -7.14 15.44
N LEU A 314 5.49 -6.38 15.53
CA LEU A 314 4.43 -6.56 16.50
C LEU A 314 3.09 -6.24 15.82
N ALA A 315 2.13 -7.16 15.88
CA ALA A 315 0.80 -6.97 15.31
C ALA A 315 -0.28 -7.26 16.35
N ASP A 316 -1.47 -6.69 16.14
CA ASP A 316 -2.67 -7.11 16.86
C ASP A 316 -3.24 -8.35 16.16
N SER A 317 -3.56 -9.36 16.94
CA SER A 317 -4.15 -10.62 16.49
C SER A 317 -5.24 -11.05 17.47
N THR A 318 -6.02 -12.05 17.09
CA THR A 318 -6.87 -12.79 18.01
C THR A 318 -6.31 -14.17 18.27
N ASP A 319 -6.49 -14.68 19.49
CA ASP A 319 -6.32 -16.11 19.74
C ASP A 319 -7.50 -16.90 19.14
N TYR A 320 -7.44 -18.23 19.21
CA TYR A 320 -8.46 -19.10 18.62
C TYR A 320 -9.87 -18.96 19.25
N VAL A 321 -9.98 -18.38 20.44
CA VAL A 321 -11.25 -18.09 21.13
C VAL A 321 -11.72 -16.65 20.85
N GLY A 322 -10.94 -15.88 20.09
CA GLY A 322 -11.24 -14.50 19.75
C GLY A 322 -10.72 -13.46 20.74
N ASN A 323 -9.90 -13.85 21.72
CA ASN A 323 -9.31 -12.86 22.64
C ASN A 323 -8.21 -12.07 21.94
N PRO A 324 -8.12 -10.75 22.15
CA PRO A 324 -7.04 -9.95 21.58
C PRO A 324 -5.69 -10.35 22.17
N VAL A 325 -4.69 -10.50 21.30
CA VAL A 325 -3.30 -10.81 21.64
C VAL A 325 -2.33 -9.99 20.79
N PHE A 326 -1.20 -9.63 21.37
CA PHE A 326 -0.07 -9.01 20.70
C PHE A 326 0.86 -10.09 20.15
N GLU A 327 0.95 -10.17 18.82
CA GLU A 327 1.79 -11.16 18.15
C GLU A 327 3.15 -10.56 17.78
N LEU A 328 4.19 -10.95 18.52
CA LEU A 328 5.58 -10.56 18.22
C LEU A 328 6.12 -11.40 17.05
N GLY A 329 6.99 -10.82 16.23
CA GLY A 329 7.67 -11.51 15.13
C GLY A 329 8.98 -10.83 14.74
N PHE A 330 9.48 -11.16 13.55
CA PHE A 330 10.63 -10.47 12.96
C PHE A 330 10.45 -10.26 11.46
N VAL A 331 11.16 -9.25 10.95
CA VAL A 331 11.11 -8.82 9.56
C VAL A 331 12.50 -8.53 8.99
N VAL A 332 12.61 -8.69 7.67
CA VAL A 332 13.77 -8.32 6.88
C VAL A 332 13.34 -7.51 5.65
N PRO A 333 14.15 -6.55 5.18
CA PRO A 333 13.80 -5.78 3.99
C PRO A 333 13.72 -6.68 2.75
N LYS A 334 12.58 -6.66 2.04
CA LYS A 334 12.32 -7.55 0.88
C LYS A 334 13.38 -7.41 -0.21
N ARG A 335 13.97 -6.22 -0.35
CA ARG A 335 14.96 -5.87 -1.38
C ARG A 335 16.24 -6.71 -1.32
N PHE A 336 16.57 -7.26 -0.16
CA PHE A 336 17.77 -8.07 0.02
C PHE A 336 17.55 -9.56 -0.29
N LEU A 337 16.29 -9.99 -0.48
CA LEU A 337 15.91 -11.38 -0.73
C LEU A 337 15.48 -11.60 -2.18
N SER A 338 15.81 -12.78 -2.72
CA SER A 338 15.32 -13.28 -4.02
C SER A 338 14.19 -14.31 -3.87
N GLY A 339 13.80 -14.59 -2.63
CA GLY A 339 12.79 -15.57 -2.27
C GLY A 339 12.21 -15.22 -0.92
N ARG A 340 11.39 -16.13 -0.37
CA ARG A 340 10.72 -15.94 0.92
C ARG A 340 11.25 -16.85 2.03
N GLU A 341 12.33 -17.58 1.77
CA GLU A 341 12.93 -18.51 2.73
C GLU A 341 14.22 -17.92 3.31
N VAL A 342 14.40 -18.07 4.63
CA VAL A 342 15.59 -17.67 5.37
C VAL A 342 15.99 -18.76 6.37
N GLU A 343 17.27 -18.93 6.64
CA GLU A 343 17.76 -19.83 7.69
C GLU A 343 17.91 -19.06 9.01
N LEU A 344 17.12 -19.43 10.02
CA LEU A 344 17.16 -18.91 11.39
C LEU A 344 18.15 -19.70 12.24
N GLU A 345 19.12 -19.02 12.86
CA GLU A 345 20.03 -19.63 13.83
C GLU A 345 19.30 -19.86 15.17
N THR A 346 19.30 -21.11 15.66
CA THR A 346 18.74 -21.47 16.97
C THR A 346 19.76 -22.24 17.81
N THR A 347 19.53 -22.36 19.11
CA THR A 347 20.38 -23.18 20.01
C THR A 347 20.41 -24.66 19.64
N ALA A 348 19.37 -25.16 18.96
CA ALA A 348 19.28 -26.53 18.46
C ALA A 348 19.84 -26.72 17.03
N GLY A 349 20.37 -25.66 16.42
CA GLY A 349 20.86 -25.62 15.04
C GLY A 349 19.98 -24.78 14.10
N PRO A 350 20.41 -24.55 12.85
CA PRO A 350 19.66 -23.74 11.88
C PRO A 350 18.27 -24.31 11.55
N ARG A 351 17.31 -23.43 11.31
CA ARG A 351 15.93 -23.75 10.92
C ARG A 351 15.53 -22.87 9.73
N THR A 352 15.18 -23.47 8.60
CA THR A 352 14.61 -22.74 7.46
C THR A 352 13.25 -22.19 7.84
N VAL A 353 12.98 -20.89 7.71
CA VAL A 353 11.71 -20.19 7.99
C VAL A 353 11.17 -19.52 6.72
N PHE A 354 9.85 -19.58 6.52
CA PHE A 354 9.16 -18.91 5.42
C PHE A 354 8.58 -17.57 5.88
N LEU A 355 8.76 -16.54 5.06
CA LEU A 355 8.35 -15.16 5.34
C LEU A 355 7.17 -14.73 4.48
N SER A 356 6.26 -13.98 5.08
CA SER A 356 5.08 -13.37 4.48
C SER A 356 5.31 -11.88 4.18
N PHE A 357 4.55 -11.31 3.25
CA PHE A 357 4.66 -9.88 2.90
C PHE A 357 4.13 -9.00 4.02
N ILE A 358 4.93 -8.07 4.54
CA ILE A 358 4.49 -7.09 5.53
C ILE A 358 4.58 -5.70 4.89
N GLY A 359 3.41 -5.10 4.68
CA GLY A 359 3.27 -3.89 3.88
C GLY A 359 3.91 -4.06 2.50
N ASP A 360 4.56 -3.00 2.02
CA ASP A 360 5.29 -3.04 0.75
C ASP A 360 6.80 -3.18 0.92
N ALA A 361 7.41 -2.90 2.08
CA ALA A 361 8.88 -2.87 2.21
C ALA A 361 9.50 -4.15 2.80
N PHE A 362 8.73 -4.95 3.52
CA PHE A 362 9.26 -6.02 4.38
C PHE A 362 8.71 -7.41 4.05
N LEU A 363 9.51 -8.41 4.41
CA LEU A 363 9.09 -9.80 4.55
C LEU A 363 9.28 -10.18 6.02
N GLY A 364 8.30 -10.85 6.63
CA GLY A 364 8.39 -11.22 8.03
C GLY A 364 7.58 -12.44 8.41
N VAL A 365 7.69 -12.83 9.67
CA VAL A 365 7.05 -14.02 10.23
C VAL A 365 6.78 -13.80 11.71
N SER A 366 5.65 -14.32 12.18
CA SER A 366 5.30 -14.25 13.60
C SER A 366 6.08 -15.27 14.44
N ALA A 367 6.20 -15.01 15.74
CA ALA A 367 6.82 -15.91 16.70
C ALA A 367 6.09 -17.27 16.74
N TYR A 368 4.75 -17.24 16.62
CA TYR A 368 3.93 -18.45 16.55
C TYR A 368 4.33 -19.31 15.34
N THR A 369 4.33 -18.72 14.14
CA THR A 369 4.67 -19.41 12.89
C THR A 369 6.15 -19.83 12.82
N ALA A 370 7.03 -19.03 13.42
CA ALA A 370 8.45 -19.34 13.58
C ALA A 370 8.73 -20.39 14.67
N ARG A 371 7.72 -20.80 15.46
CA ARG A 371 7.86 -21.69 16.63
C ARG A 371 8.89 -21.19 17.65
N THR A 372 8.92 -19.87 17.85
CA THR A 372 9.87 -19.16 18.70
C THR A 372 9.13 -18.54 19.88
N ASP A 373 9.76 -18.54 21.05
CA ASP A 373 9.21 -17.82 22.21
C ASP A 373 9.39 -16.30 22.09
N PRO A 374 8.34 -15.47 22.29
CA PRO A 374 8.48 -14.02 22.25
C PRO A 374 9.56 -13.47 23.19
N GLY A 375 9.77 -14.10 24.35
CA GLY A 375 10.83 -13.72 25.28
C GLY A 375 12.22 -13.88 24.68
N THR A 376 12.47 -14.95 23.90
CA THR A 376 13.76 -15.15 23.23
C THR A 376 13.96 -14.20 22.03
N LEU A 377 12.90 -13.77 21.34
CA LEU A 377 13.00 -12.73 20.30
C LEU A 377 13.42 -11.37 20.87
N LEU A 378 12.90 -11.01 22.05
CA LEU A 378 13.25 -9.77 22.73
C LEU A 378 14.64 -9.84 23.36
N GLY A 379 14.98 -10.98 23.98
CA GLY A 379 16.19 -11.15 24.79
C GLY A 379 17.40 -11.82 24.11
N GLY A 380 17.21 -12.50 22.98
CA GLY A 380 18.24 -13.26 22.26
C GLY A 380 18.82 -12.52 21.05
N ALA A 381 19.91 -13.06 20.50
CA ALA A 381 20.52 -12.59 19.26
C ALA A 381 19.81 -13.24 18.06
N LEU A 382 19.14 -12.43 17.24
CA LEU A 382 18.47 -12.88 16.03
C LEU A 382 19.46 -12.86 14.86
N ARG A 383 19.78 -14.03 14.32
CA ARG A 383 20.68 -14.20 13.18
C ARG A 383 19.99 -15.00 12.08
N LEU A 384 19.96 -14.44 10.88
CA LEU A 384 19.32 -15.03 9.71
C LEU A 384 20.32 -15.13 8.55
N SER A 385 20.16 -16.10 7.66
CA SER A 385 20.91 -16.16 6.41
C SER A 385 20.04 -16.53 5.20
N ALA A 386 20.31 -15.90 4.06
CA ALA A 386 19.61 -16.14 2.80
C ALA A 386 20.62 -16.09 1.64
N GLY A 387 21.13 -17.25 1.25
CA GLY A 387 22.27 -17.34 0.33
C GLY A 387 23.50 -16.63 0.93
N ASP A 388 24.03 -15.64 0.21
CA ASP A 388 25.20 -14.86 0.63
C ASP A 388 24.88 -13.69 1.58
N VAL A 389 23.60 -13.37 1.77
CA VAL A 389 23.17 -12.26 2.64
C VAL A 389 22.92 -12.79 4.04
N ARG A 390 23.45 -12.10 5.05
CA ARG A 390 23.18 -12.37 6.46
C ARG A 390 22.42 -11.22 7.08
N PHE A 391 21.57 -11.49 8.06
CA PHE A 391 20.90 -10.47 8.87
C PHE A 391 21.18 -10.71 10.35
N GLU A 392 21.38 -9.62 11.10
CA GLU A 392 21.63 -9.71 12.54
C GLU A 392 20.90 -8.60 13.30
N ARG A 393 20.36 -8.97 14.47
CA ARG A 393 19.87 -8.05 15.50
C ARG A 393 20.31 -8.54 16.87
N ASN A 394 20.94 -7.64 17.64
CA ASN A 394 21.27 -7.87 19.04
C ASN A 394 20.20 -7.25 19.98
N PRO A 395 19.89 -7.89 21.11
CA PRO A 395 18.80 -7.50 21.99
C PRO A 395 19.11 -6.23 22.79
N ARG A 396 18.06 -5.48 23.15
CA ARG A 396 18.12 -4.18 23.83
C ARG A 396 17.05 -4.06 24.91
N PRO A 397 17.29 -3.30 25.99
CA PRO A 397 16.35 -3.18 27.12
C PRO A 397 15.06 -2.40 26.80
N VAL A 398 15.11 -1.54 25.78
CA VAL A 398 13.98 -0.77 25.28
C VAL A 398 13.91 -1.02 23.78
N VAL A 399 12.72 -1.38 23.29
CA VAL A 399 12.44 -1.59 21.88
C VAL A 399 11.28 -0.69 21.49
N ILE A 400 11.51 0.18 20.52
CA ILE A 400 10.50 1.08 19.99
C ILE A 400 10.00 0.44 18.71
N PHE A 401 8.69 0.38 18.53
CA PHE A 401 8.05 -0.03 17.29
C PHE A 401 7.26 1.14 16.72
N ALA A 402 7.39 1.39 15.43
CA ALA A 402 6.60 2.39 14.71
C ALA A 402 5.66 1.67 13.74
N LYS A 403 4.41 2.14 13.65
CA LYS A 403 3.41 1.54 12.78
C LYS A 403 3.85 1.63 11.32
N ASP A 404 3.78 0.53 10.59
CA ASP A 404 4.01 0.53 9.15
C ASP A 404 2.90 1.33 8.45
N GLY A 405 3.26 2.01 7.36
CA GLY A 405 2.32 2.83 6.64
C GLY A 405 1.30 2.03 5.79
N PHE A 406 1.58 0.78 5.46
CA PHE A 406 0.80 -0.04 4.52
C PHE A 406 0.29 -1.36 5.12
N SER A 407 0.46 -1.55 6.43
CA SER A 407 0.00 -2.70 7.19
C SER A 407 -0.32 -2.27 8.61
N ASP A 408 -1.09 -3.08 9.33
CA ASP A 408 -1.38 -2.84 10.74
C ASP A 408 -0.21 -3.28 11.67
N THR A 409 0.90 -3.75 11.10
CA THR A 409 2.10 -4.14 11.84
C THR A 409 2.89 -2.94 12.35
N PHE A 410 3.46 -3.06 13.53
CA PHE A 410 4.50 -2.16 14.02
C PHE A 410 5.88 -2.79 13.83
N ILE A 411 6.82 -2.03 13.27
CA ILE A 411 8.20 -2.48 13.00
C ILE A 411 9.17 -1.80 13.95
N SER A 412 10.14 -2.54 14.49
CA SER A 412 11.10 -1.98 15.44
C SER A 412 12.04 -0.97 14.80
N VAL A 413 12.26 0.16 15.48
CA VAL A 413 13.04 1.31 15.04
C VAL A 413 14.07 1.74 16.08
N ASP A 414 15.12 2.42 15.63
CA ASP A 414 16.13 3.00 16.52
C ASP A 414 15.65 4.28 17.20
N HIS A 415 14.75 5.03 16.56
CA HIS A 415 14.24 6.30 17.07
C HIS A 415 12.76 6.46 16.81
N ILE A 416 12.07 7.09 17.75
CA ILE A 416 10.65 7.39 17.65
C ILE A 416 10.39 8.45 16.56
N PRO A 417 9.59 8.15 15.52
CA PRO A 417 9.16 9.13 14.54
C PRO A 417 8.23 10.18 15.18
N ALA A 418 8.30 11.43 14.70
CA ALA A 418 7.49 12.52 15.22
C ALA A 418 6.03 12.41 14.77
N ALA A 419 5.09 12.55 15.70
CA ALA A 419 3.65 12.47 15.47
C ALA A 419 3.21 11.22 14.69
N TRP A 420 3.88 10.10 14.94
CA TRP A 420 3.61 8.83 14.29
C TRP A 420 3.21 7.77 15.34
N PRO A 421 2.23 6.90 15.06
CA PRO A 421 1.82 5.85 16.01
C PRO A 421 2.96 4.88 16.33
N CYS A 422 3.24 4.70 17.62
CA CYS A 422 4.32 3.86 18.11
C CYS A 422 3.88 3.00 19.30
N ARG A 423 4.59 1.89 19.50
CA ARG A 423 4.56 1.05 20.70
C ARG A 423 5.94 1.00 21.31
N ILE A 424 6.05 1.00 22.63
CA ILE A 424 7.33 0.91 23.33
C ILE A 424 7.30 -0.29 24.25
N MET A 425 8.13 -1.28 23.98
CA MET A 425 8.38 -2.39 24.89
C MET A 425 9.62 -2.10 25.73
N VAL A 426 9.52 -2.37 27.03
CA VAL A 426 10.61 -2.22 27.98
C VAL A 426 10.63 -3.39 28.95
N ARG A 427 11.81 -3.78 29.43
CA ARG A 427 11.88 -4.75 30.52
C ARG A 427 11.09 -4.26 31.73
N ASP A 428 10.45 -5.19 32.42
CA ASP A 428 9.66 -4.93 33.62
C ASP A 428 10.56 -4.59 34.82
N GLU A 429 11.13 -3.39 34.78
CA GLU A 429 12.01 -2.81 35.80
C GLU A 429 11.35 -1.50 36.28
N PRO A 430 10.95 -1.38 37.56
CA PRO A 430 10.16 -0.23 38.04
C PRO A 430 10.80 1.13 37.76
N GLU A 431 12.13 1.22 37.85
CA GLU A 431 12.88 2.45 37.55
C GLU A 431 12.75 2.87 36.07
N TRP A 432 12.76 1.91 35.15
CA TRP A 432 12.67 2.18 33.72
C TRP A 432 11.24 2.54 33.31
N ILE A 433 10.25 1.85 33.87
CA ILE A 433 8.83 2.16 33.67
C ILE A 433 8.54 3.59 34.14
N ALA A 434 9.01 3.95 35.35
CA ALA A 434 8.83 5.29 35.91
C ALA A 434 9.57 6.38 35.11
N GLN A 435 10.71 6.05 34.50
CA GLN A 435 11.44 6.98 33.63
C GLN A 435 10.73 7.17 32.29
N ILE A 436 10.22 6.10 31.65
CA ILE A 436 9.48 6.19 30.39
C ILE A 436 8.19 6.99 30.58
N LYS A 437 7.40 6.72 31.64
CA LYS A 437 6.20 7.53 31.96
C LYS A 437 6.52 9.01 32.02
N ARG A 438 7.58 9.40 32.74
CA ARG A 438 8.02 10.81 32.80
C ARG A 438 8.42 11.39 31.45
N VAL A 439 9.04 10.61 30.56
CA VAL A 439 9.39 11.04 29.20
C VAL A 439 8.12 11.24 28.36
N LEU A 440 7.18 10.31 28.43
CA LEU A 440 5.93 10.36 27.66
C LEU A 440 5.00 11.47 28.15
N ASP A 441 4.81 11.62 29.46
CA ASP A 441 3.99 12.69 30.05
C ASP A 441 4.50 14.09 29.69
N ASP A 442 5.81 14.22 29.41
CA ASP A 442 6.41 15.48 28.99
C ASP A 442 6.32 15.73 27.48
N SER A 443 6.24 14.71 26.63
CA SER A 443 6.48 14.87 25.18
C SER A 443 5.46 14.22 24.24
N ALA A 444 4.65 13.29 24.72
CA ALA A 444 3.70 12.51 23.94
C ALA A 444 2.25 12.99 24.11
N SER A 445 1.35 12.45 23.27
CA SER A 445 -0.09 12.54 23.51
C SER A 445 -0.43 11.84 24.83
N PRO A 446 -1.37 12.35 25.64
CA PRO A 446 -1.74 11.72 26.92
C PRO A 446 -2.54 10.42 26.77
N ASP A 447 -2.95 10.06 25.56
CA ASP A 447 -3.87 8.94 25.28
C ASP A 447 -3.18 7.57 25.21
N TYR A 448 -1.87 7.51 25.51
CA TYR A 448 -1.13 6.25 25.50
C TYR A 448 -1.63 5.30 26.61
N ARG A 449 -1.61 4.00 26.34
CA ARG A 449 -2.07 2.96 27.27
C ARG A 449 -0.88 2.16 27.83
N PHE A 450 -0.99 1.68 29.06
CA PHE A 450 0.04 0.82 29.69
C PHE A 450 -0.49 -0.62 29.77
N VAL A 451 0.30 -1.56 29.26
CA VAL A 451 -0.03 -2.99 29.25
C VAL A 451 0.97 -3.74 30.12
N GLU A 452 0.45 -4.51 31.08
CA GLU A 452 1.23 -5.29 32.04
C GLU A 452 1.85 -6.54 31.41
N ALA A 453 2.96 -7.03 31.98
CA ALA A 453 3.63 -8.24 31.52
C ALA A 453 2.70 -9.46 31.56
N GLY A 454 2.88 -10.39 30.62
CA GLY A 454 2.05 -11.60 30.52
C GLY A 454 0.62 -11.38 30.00
N THR A 455 0.16 -10.13 29.86
CA THR A 455 -1.19 -9.80 29.38
C THR A 455 -1.27 -9.89 27.86
N HIS A 456 -2.37 -10.41 27.32
CA HIS A 456 -2.65 -10.42 25.87
C HIS A 456 -1.47 -10.97 25.03
N GLY A 457 -0.81 -12.04 25.47
CA GLY A 457 0.29 -12.66 24.72
C GLY A 457 1.66 -11.96 24.84
N LEU A 458 1.79 -10.88 25.62
CA LEU A 458 3.08 -10.28 25.94
C LEU A 458 3.98 -11.25 26.72
N ALA A 459 5.29 -11.17 26.45
CA ALA A 459 6.28 -11.99 27.15
C ALA A 459 6.38 -11.61 28.63
N GLU A 460 6.55 -12.62 29.49
CA GLU A 460 6.89 -12.41 30.90
C GLU A 460 8.16 -11.56 31.05
N GLY A 461 8.14 -10.62 32.02
CA GLY A 461 9.25 -9.69 32.27
C GLY A 461 9.37 -8.53 31.26
N TRP A 462 8.36 -8.32 30.41
CA TRP A 462 8.27 -7.18 29.49
C TRP A 462 6.92 -6.49 29.60
N VAL A 463 6.93 -5.16 29.69
CA VAL A 463 5.72 -4.33 29.65
C VAL A 463 5.70 -3.49 28.38
N MET A 464 4.51 -3.00 28.01
CA MET A 464 4.33 -2.20 26.81
C MET A 464 3.61 -0.87 27.10
N PHE A 465 4.04 0.19 26.42
CA PHE A 465 3.28 1.42 26.23
C PHE A 465 2.71 1.41 24.82
N ASP A 466 1.39 1.35 24.72
CA ASP A 466 0.63 1.33 23.47
C ASP A 466 0.13 2.72 23.08
N ASP A 467 -0.17 2.93 21.80
CA ASP A 467 -0.71 4.17 21.24
C ASP A 467 0.13 5.42 21.54
N VAL A 468 1.45 5.26 21.61
CA VAL A 468 2.38 6.35 21.89
C VAL A 468 2.58 7.20 20.64
N GLN A 469 2.31 8.51 20.75
CA GLN A 469 2.67 9.49 19.72
C GLN A 469 3.46 10.63 20.34
N VAL A 470 4.74 10.78 19.99
CA VAL A 470 5.57 11.88 20.50
C VAL A 470 5.41 13.12 19.63
N LEU A 471 4.96 14.22 20.24
CA LEU A 471 4.54 15.43 19.53
C LEU A 471 5.57 16.57 19.61
N ARG A 472 6.46 16.53 20.61
CA ARG A 472 7.48 17.57 20.85
C ARG A 472 8.77 17.00 21.44
N ALA A 473 9.81 17.84 21.50
CA ALA A 473 11.07 17.44 22.12
C ALA A 473 10.87 17.47 23.64
N GLY A 474 11.06 16.33 24.30
CA GLY A 474 11.03 16.27 25.75
C GLY A 474 12.27 16.89 26.39
N ASN A 475 12.23 17.08 27.72
CA ASN A 475 13.35 17.55 28.52
C ASN A 475 14.57 16.62 28.32
N PRO A 476 15.71 17.13 27.81
CA PRO A 476 16.91 16.34 27.56
C PRO A 476 17.45 15.60 28.79
N GLU A 477 17.19 16.10 30.01
CA GLU A 477 17.61 15.44 31.25
C GLU A 477 16.88 14.10 31.46
N LEU A 478 15.64 13.98 30.98
CA LEU A 478 14.85 12.75 31.08
C LEU A 478 15.35 11.64 30.13
N THR A 479 16.16 11.99 29.12
CA THR A 479 16.71 11.06 28.13
C THR A 479 18.23 11.00 28.15
N ALA A 480 18.85 11.47 29.25
CA ALA A 480 20.30 11.45 29.43
C ALA A 480 20.88 10.02 29.49
N ASN A 481 20.09 9.05 29.96
CA ASN A 481 20.44 7.63 29.92
C ASN A 481 20.25 7.09 28.48
N ASP A 482 21.31 6.50 27.94
CA ASP A 482 21.38 6.01 26.56
C ASP A 482 20.23 5.06 26.18
N ASN A 483 19.70 4.31 27.14
CA ASN A 483 18.57 3.39 26.92
C ASN A 483 17.28 4.12 26.48
N PHE A 484 17.14 5.42 26.77
CA PHE A 484 15.97 6.22 26.39
C PHE A 484 16.27 7.20 25.24
N SER A 485 17.47 7.15 24.67
CA SER A 485 17.87 8.06 23.57
C SER A 485 17.04 7.87 22.30
N GLY A 486 16.48 6.67 22.10
CA GLY A 486 15.53 6.39 21.03
C GLY A 486 14.20 7.13 21.15
N LEU A 487 13.81 7.57 22.36
CA LEU A 487 12.54 8.28 22.61
C LEU A 487 12.59 9.77 22.26
N VAL A 488 13.73 10.27 21.78
CA VAL A 488 13.88 11.67 21.36
C VAL A 488 13.54 11.78 19.87
N PRO A 489 12.41 12.40 19.49
CA PRO A 489 12.03 12.54 18.10
C PRO A 489 12.95 13.52 17.36
N ARG A 490 13.00 13.37 16.04
CA ARG A 490 13.81 14.21 15.15
C ARG A 490 12.98 15.37 14.63
N LEU A 491 12.65 16.30 15.52
CA LEU A 491 11.70 17.36 15.18
C LEU A 491 12.27 18.41 14.23
N VAL A 492 11.43 18.75 13.28
CA VAL A 492 11.53 19.87 12.35
C VAL A 492 10.09 20.37 12.11
N PRO A 493 9.88 21.63 11.69
CA PRO A 493 8.56 22.09 11.27
C PRO A 493 8.05 21.24 10.11
N ALA A 494 7.08 20.36 10.38
CA ALA A 494 6.60 19.37 9.43
C ALA A 494 5.10 19.09 9.59
N VAL A 495 4.51 18.66 8.48
CA VAL A 495 3.18 18.06 8.37
C VAL A 495 3.35 16.56 8.24
N THR A 496 2.86 15.83 9.23
CA THR A 496 2.82 14.37 9.27
C THR A 496 1.42 13.90 8.87
N LEU A 497 1.36 12.92 7.96
CA LEU A 497 0.14 12.25 7.51
C LEU A 497 0.15 10.83 8.05
N SER A 498 -0.57 10.59 9.16
CA SER A 498 -0.62 9.30 9.85
C SER A 498 -2.01 8.65 9.70
N GLY A 499 -2.06 7.32 9.78
CA GLY A 499 -3.31 6.56 9.66
C GLY A 499 -4.00 6.70 8.30
N GLY A 500 -5.33 6.57 8.32
CA GLY A 500 -6.18 6.46 7.12
C GLY A 500 -6.10 5.09 6.45
N LEU A 501 -7.00 4.81 5.52
CA LEU A 501 -6.91 3.64 4.64
C LEU A 501 -6.09 4.02 3.40
N ARG A 502 -4.92 3.42 3.22
CA ARG A 502 -4.11 3.59 2.02
C ARG A 502 -4.55 2.64 0.92
N ILE A 503 -4.60 3.16 -0.29
CA ILE A 503 -4.92 2.38 -1.49
C ILE A 503 -3.60 2.03 -2.19
N PRO A 504 -3.34 0.74 -2.48
CA PRO A 504 -2.09 0.29 -3.12
C PRO A 504 -1.94 0.83 -4.55
N GLY A 505 -0.70 0.90 -5.02
CA GLY A 505 -0.31 1.39 -6.34
C GLY A 505 1.07 2.05 -6.30
N ASP A 506 1.63 2.42 -7.45
CA ASP A 506 2.94 3.10 -7.51
C ASP A 506 2.83 4.56 -7.02
N VAL A 507 1.61 5.10 -6.98
CA VAL A 507 1.30 6.41 -6.39
C VAL A 507 0.53 6.24 -5.07
N VAL A 508 1.03 6.84 -3.99
CA VAL A 508 0.39 6.78 -2.67
C VAL A 508 -0.95 7.53 -2.67
N ARG A 509 -2.01 6.84 -2.26
CA ARG A 509 -3.40 7.33 -2.21
C ARG A 509 -4.07 6.93 -0.90
N TRP A 510 -5.09 7.66 -0.50
CA TRP A 510 -5.97 7.35 0.62
C TRP A 510 -7.44 7.30 0.19
N SER A 511 -8.22 6.49 0.90
CA SER A 511 -9.69 6.49 0.76
C SER A 511 -10.28 7.83 1.20
N THR A 512 -11.32 8.31 0.51
CA THR A 512 -12.10 9.48 0.95
C THR A 512 -12.90 9.25 2.22
N GLN A 513 -13.28 7.98 2.48
CA GLN A 513 -14.06 7.56 3.63
C GLN A 513 -13.21 7.40 4.89
N ARG A 514 -11.92 7.07 4.72
CA ARG A 514 -10.95 6.97 5.82
C ARG A 514 -9.66 7.75 5.49
N PRO A 515 -9.70 9.10 5.48
CA PRO A 515 -8.57 9.95 5.13
C PRO A 515 -7.48 9.93 6.23
N PRO A 516 -6.25 10.38 5.93
CA PRO A 516 -5.19 10.47 6.92
C PRO A 516 -5.44 11.57 7.95
N GLN A 517 -4.91 11.38 9.15
CA GLN A 517 -4.81 12.42 10.17
C GLN A 517 -3.67 13.39 9.81
N VAL A 518 -3.93 14.69 9.97
CA VAL A 518 -2.96 15.75 9.68
C VAL A 518 -2.45 16.34 11.00
N THR A 519 -1.19 16.05 11.32
CA THR A 519 -0.52 16.53 12.54
C THR A 519 0.65 17.44 12.19
N ILE A 520 0.75 18.58 12.90
CA ILE A 520 1.81 19.56 12.72
C ILE A 520 2.72 19.51 13.94
N THR A 521 4.01 19.28 13.71
CA THR A 521 5.05 19.29 14.75
C THR A 521 6.15 20.27 14.40
N SER A 522 6.93 20.68 15.40
CA SER A 522 8.04 21.62 15.25
C SER A 522 9.04 21.46 16.39
N ASP A 523 10.27 21.90 16.16
CA ASP A 523 11.32 22.03 17.18
C ASP A 523 11.30 23.38 17.91
N SER A 524 10.35 24.25 17.58
CA SER A 524 10.20 25.59 18.15
C SER A 524 8.73 26.05 18.22
N ASP A 525 8.44 26.98 19.13
CA ASP A 525 7.12 27.59 19.34
C ASP A 525 6.74 28.67 18.30
N VAL A 526 7.47 28.75 17.18
CA VAL A 526 7.18 29.71 16.11
C VAL A 526 5.78 29.42 15.55
N PRO A 527 4.84 30.38 15.54
CA PRO A 527 3.50 30.15 15.00
C PRO A 527 3.52 29.75 13.52
N LEU A 528 2.75 28.70 13.21
CA LEU A 528 2.65 28.12 11.87
C LEU A 528 1.23 28.30 11.30
N THR A 529 1.17 28.46 9.98
CA THR A 529 -0.07 28.55 9.20
C THR A 529 -0.11 27.38 8.22
N VAL A 530 -1.28 26.75 8.09
CA VAL A 530 -1.50 25.66 7.13
C VAL A 530 -2.56 26.09 6.12
N GLU A 531 -2.19 26.03 4.86
CA GLU A 531 -3.09 26.20 3.72
C GLU A 531 -3.19 24.87 2.95
N CYS A 532 -4.29 24.65 2.26
CA CYS A 532 -4.46 23.58 1.31
C CYS A 532 -4.67 24.17 -0.08
N GLU A 533 -3.97 23.63 -1.08
CA GLU A 533 -4.07 24.00 -2.49
C GLU A 533 -4.52 22.77 -3.30
N TRP A 534 -5.43 22.95 -4.26
CA TRP A 534 -5.86 21.89 -5.18
C TRP A 534 -6.33 22.47 -6.52
N ARG A 535 -6.44 21.63 -7.55
CA ARG A 535 -7.02 22.01 -8.84
C ARG A 535 -8.50 21.68 -8.86
N ASN A 536 -9.33 22.64 -9.24
CA ASN A 536 -10.76 22.39 -9.46
C ASN A 536 -10.92 21.36 -10.59
N PRO A 537 -11.60 20.22 -10.36
CA PRO A 537 -11.68 19.15 -11.36
C PRO A 537 -12.35 19.57 -12.68
N HIS A 538 -13.18 20.61 -12.69
CA HIS A 538 -13.89 21.04 -13.90
C HIS A 538 -13.16 22.15 -14.65
N SER A 539 -12.61 23.12 -13.92
CA SER A 539 -11.99 24.31 -14.52
C SER A 539 -10.46 24.28 -14.55
N PHE A 540 -9.84 23.32 -13.86
CA PHE A 540 -8.39 23.21 -13.65
C PHE A 540 -7.74 24.45 -13.02
N LYS A 541 -8.55 25.35 -12.45
CA LYS A 541 -8.06 26.52 -11.71
C LYS A 541 -7.54 26.08 -10.34
N LEU A 542 -6.47 26.74 -9.89
CA LEU A 542 -5.93 26.54 -8.55
C LEU A 542 -6.88 27.15 -7.52
N GLU A 543 -7.38 26.33 -6.62
CA GLU A 543 -8.16 26.72 -5.45
C GLU A 543 -7.29 26.62 -4.20
N LYS A 544 -7.59 27.45 -3.19
CA LYS A 544 -6.86 27.46 -1.92
C LYS A 544 -7.83 27.67 -0.76
N ALA A 545 -7.57 26.99 0.35
CA ALA A 545 -8.25 27.20 1.62
C ALA A 545 -7.23 27.30 2.75
N LYS A 546 -7.46 28.21 3.71
CA LYS A 546 -6.66 28.26 4.94
C LYS A 546 -7.27 27.28 5.94
N LEU A 547 -6.50 26.30 6.39
CA LEU A 547 -6.95 25.28 7.36
C LEU A 547 -6.62 25.67 8.80
N ALA A 548 -5.48 26.34 9.02
CA ALA A 548 -5.07 26.85 10.32
C ALA A 548 -4.26 28.14 10.17
N GLU A 549 -4.43 29.10 11.09
CA GLU A 549 -3.74 30.39 11.07
C GLU A 549 -2.95 30.64 12.35
N ALA A 550 -1.66 30.93 12.18
CA ALA A 550 -0.74 31.35 13.24
C ALA A 550 -0.88 30.55 14.56
N ARG A 551 -0.96 29.23 14.46
CA ARG A 551 -1.06 28.32 15.62
C ARG A 551 0.33 27.90 16.09
N VAL A 552 0.52 27.82 17.40
CA VAL A 552 1.77 27.32 17.99
C VAL A 552 1.74 25.79 17.93
N PRO A 553 2.75 25.13 17.31
CA PRO A 553 2.87 23.67 17.28
C PRO A 553 3.20 23.08 18.67
N PRO A 554 2.86 21.81 18.93
CA PRO A 554 2.16 20.89 18.03
C PRO A 554 0.65 21.11 17.99
N PHE A 555 0.01 20.82 16.85
CA PHE A 555 -1.45 20.82 16.73
C PHE A 555 -1.93 19.91 15.59
N GLN A 556 -3.18 19.47 15.67
CA GLN A 556 -3.84 18.68 14.61
C GLN A 556 -4.84 19.53 13.83
N ILE A 557 -5.17 19.07 12.62
CA ILE A 557 -6.17 19.67 11.76
C ILE A 557 -7.24 18.62 11.45
N SER A 558 -8.48 18.89 11.84
CA SER A 558 -9.63 18.16 11.29
C SER A 558 -9.90 18.66 9.87
N LEU A 559 -10.02 17.71 8.94
CA LEU A 559 -10.38 17.99 7.55
C LEU A 559 -11.91 18.06 7.35
N GLN A 560 -12.69 17.58 8.33
CA GLN A 560 -14.15 17.70 8.32
C GLN A 560 -14.58 19.17 8.47
N GLY A 561 -15.68 19.55 7.84
CA GLY A 561 -16.19 20.93 7.86
C GLY A 561 -15.35 21.95 7.09
N THR A 562 -14.28 21.51 6.41
CA THR A 562 -13.49 22.36 5.51
C THR A 562 -14.10 22.34 4.09
N PRO A 563 -13.69 23.23 3.16
CA PRO A 563 -14.14 23.19 1.76
C PRO A 563 -13.85 21.86 1.03
N LEU A 564 -12.95 21.05 1.58
CA LEU A 564 -12.58 19.74 1.08
C LEU A 564 -13.66 18.69 1.37
N ALA A 565 -14.49 18.90 2.40
CA ALA A 565 -15.53 17.96 2.81
C ALA A 565 -16.79 18.07 1.92
N ARG A 566 -17.48 16.92 1.77
CA ARG A 566 -18.86 16.80 1.30
C ARG A 566 -19.82 17.07 2.47
N ALA A 567 -21.12 17.11 2.19
CA ALA A 567 -22.15 17.35 3.20
C ALA A 567 -22.27 16.22 4.23
N ASP A 568 -21.92 14.99 3.83
CA ASP A 568 -21.91 13.77 4.66
C ASP A 568 -20.65 13.64 5.55
N GLY A 569 -19.72 14.62 5.49
CA GLY A 569 -18.47 14.61 6.26
C GLY A 569 -17.31 13.88 5.58
N THR A 570 -17.54 13.11 4.51
CA THR A 570 -16.46 12.50 3.70
C THR A 570 -15.72 13.57 2.92
N LEU A 571 -14.47 13.28 2.50
CA LEU A 571 -13.69 14.25 1.72
C LEU A 571 -13.92 14.07 0.22
N LYS A 572 -13.85 15.15 -0.55
CA LYS A 572 -13.99 15.09 -2.02
C LYS A 572 -12.73 14.44 -2.62
N PRO A 573 -12.84 13.47 -3.54
CA PRO A 573 -11.71 12.85 -4.20
C PRO A 573 -10.99 13.90 -5.06
N ASN A 574 -9.71 14.13 -4.77
CA ASN A 574 -8.85 15.09 -5.47
C ASN A 574 -7.39 14.90 -5.05
N ASP A 575 -6.51 15.67 -5.69
CA ASP A 575 -5.10 15.81 -5.32
C ASP A 575 -4.90 17.12 -4.56
N TYR A 576 -4.56 16.98 -3.28
CA TYR A 576 -4.41 18.11 -2.36
C TYR A 576 -2.94 18.31 -1.99
N THR A 577 -2.56 19.58 -1.83
CA THR A 577 -1.23 19.98 -1.34
C THR A 577 -1.38 20.79 -0.06
N LEU A 578 -0.89 20.24 1.05
CA LEU A 578 -0.76 20.96 2.31
C LEU A 578 0.48 21.84 2.28
N VAL A 579 0.30 23.12 2.61
CA VAL A 579 1.31 24.16 2.59
C VAL A 579 1.54 24.66 4.01
N LEU A 580 2.68 24.29 4.59
CA LEU A 580 3.09 24.76 5.91
C LEU A 580 3.92 26.04 5.79
N LYS A 581 3.53 27.09 6.52
CA LYS A 581 4.21 28.40 6.50
C LYS A 581 4.60 28.84 7.90
N ALA A 582 5.79 29.44 8.00
CA ALA A 582 6.21 30.25 9.15
C ALA A 582 6.26 31.72 8.69
N GLY A 583 5.25 32.50 9.08
CA GLY A 583 5.04 33.84 8.51
C GLY A 583 4.83 33.78 6.99
N ARG A 584 5.73 34.42 6.22
CA ARG A 584 5.67 34.43 4.74
C ARG A 584 6.46 33.31 4.09
N THR A 585 7.26 32.58 4.86
CA THR A 585 8.16 31.54 4.33
C THR A 585 7.46 30.20 4.32
N VAL A 586 7.42 29.54 3.16
CA VAL A 586 6.96 28.15 3.08
C VAL A 586 8.06 27.25 3.66
N ARG A 587 7.68 26.43 4.64
CA ARG A 587 8.55 25.43 5.26
C ARG A 587 8.43 24.07 4.58
N GLN A 588 7.23 23.70 4.15
CA GLN A 588 6.98 22.41 3.54
C GLN A 588 5.78 22.48 2.58
N ARG A 589 5.81 21.62 1.56
CA ARG A 589 4.65 21.22 0.77
C ARG A 589 4.50 19.71 0.89
N ARG A 590 3.35 19.24 1.36
CA ARG A 590 3.07 17.82 1.49
C ARG A 590 1.83 17.49 0.68
N GLU A 591 2.00 16.63 -0.31
CA GLU A 591 0.90 16.17 -1.15
C GLU A 591 0.20 14.99 -0.49
N PHE A 592 -1.11 14.92 -0.66
CA PHE A 592 -1.90 13.74 -0.34
C PHE A 592 -3.07 13.63 -1.31
N LYS A 593 -3.42 12.39 -1.64
CA LYS A 593 -4.33 12.08 -2.74
C LYS A 593 -5.50 11.28 -2.19
N LEU A 594 -6.70 11.75 -2.46
CA LEU A 594 -7.92 11.11 -1.99
C LEU A 594 -8.66 10.48 -3.16
N ARG A 595 -9.08 9.24 -3.00
CA ARG A 595 -9.79 8.45 -4.01
C ARG A 595 -10.94 7.67 -3.37
N ASP A 596 -11.98 7.48 -4.16
CA ASP A 596 -13.10 6.58 -3.90
C ASP A 596 -13.54 6.00 -5.25
N SER A 597 -14.53 5.10 -5.23
CA SER A 597 -15.08 4.47 -6.42
C SER A 597 -15.69 5.45 -7.45
N SER A 598 -15.97 6.70 -7.07
CA SER A 598 -16.40 7.75 -8.02
C SER A 598 -15.26 8.30 -8.89
N PHE A 599 -14.01 8.03 -8.50
CA PHE A 599 -12.84 8.45 -9.27
C PHE A 599 -12.55 7.45 -10.38
N TYR A 600 -12.55 7.93 -11.63
CA TYR A 600 -12.62 7.18 -12.90
C TYR A 600 -11.41 6.27 -13.26
N LEU A 601 -10.77 5.61 -12.30
CA LEU A 601 -9.82 4.54 -12.58
C LEU A 601 -10.61 3.24 -12.72
N THR A 602 -10.48 2.57 -13.87
CA THR A 602 -11.13 1.28 -14.12
C THR A 602 -10.08 0.16 -14.14
N GLN A 603 -10.52 -1.11 -14.10
CA GLN A 603 -9.66 -2.31 -14.19
C GLN A 603 -8.62 -2.25 -15.33
N ARG A 604 -8.94 -1.52 -16.41
CA ARG A 604 -8.08 -1.34 -17.60
C ARG A 604 -6.85 -0.46 -17.36
N SER A 605 -6.84 0.36 -16.32
CA SER A 605 -5.75 1.30 -16.00
C SER A 605 -4.57 0.71 -15.23
N LEU A 606 -4.65 -0.55 -14.80
CA LEU A 606 -3.57 -1.26 -14.09
C LEU A 606 -2.94 -2.38 -14.94
N GLY A 607 -3.17 -2.37 -16.26
CA GLY A 607 -2.53 -3.28 -17.22
C GLY A 607 -2.97 -4.74 -17.12
N TYR A 608 -4.19 -5.02 -16.63
CA TYR A 608 -4.74 -6.37 -16.56
C TYR A 608 -5.79 -6.58 -17.66
N GLU A 609 -5.39 -7.28 -18.72
CA GLU A 609 -6.30 -7.63 -19.83
C GLU A 609 -7.17 -8.84 -19.47
N GLY A 610 -8.48 -8.72 -19.74
CA GLY A 610 -9.47 -9.80 -19.67
C GLY A 610 -10.41 -9.74 -18.47
N GLU A 611 -11.55 -10.41 -18.59
CA GLU A 611 -12.55 -10.62 -17.54
C GLU A 611 -12.25 -11.92 -16.79
N MET A 612 -12.48 -11.94 -15.48
CA MET A 612 -12.41 -13.13 -14.64
C MET A 612 -13.80 -13.70 -14.49
N VAL A 613 -13.96 -14.92 -15.01
CA VAL A 613 -15.23 -15.63 -15.03
C VAL A 613 -14.99 -17.12 -14.77
N HIS A 614 -16.03 -17.80 -14.31
CA HIS A 614 -16.03 -19.24 -14.23
C HIS A 614 -16.70 -19.82 -15.48
N VAL A 615 -16.03 -20.79 -16.11
CA VAL A 615 -16.50 -21.44 -17.35
C VAL A 615 -16.44 -22.94 -17.17
N ALA A 616 -17.48 -23.66 -17.60
CA ALA A 616 -17.60 -25.09 -17.37
C ALA A 616 -16.49 -25.95 -18.02
N ASP A 617 -15.83 -25.41 -19.07
CA ASP A 617 -14.70 -26.08 -19.74
C ASP A 617 -13.42 -26.10 -18.87
N GLU A 618 -13.35 -25.25 -17.83
CA GLU A 618 -12.21 -25.21 -16.91
C GLU A 618 -12.40 -26.23 -15.76
N PRO A 619 -11.45 -27.14 -15.53
CA PRO A 619 -11.62 -28.27 -14.61
C PRO A 619 -12.01 -27.94 -13.16
N LEU A 620 -11.54 -26.79 -12.66
CA LEU A 620 -11.76 -26.33 -11.28
C LEU A 620 -12.63 -25.07 -11.21
N TRP A 621 -13.48 -24.85 -12.23
CA TRP A 621 -14.32 -23.67 -12.33
C TRP A 621 -15.17 -23.37 -11.09
N PRO A 622 -15.68 -24.32 -10.27
CA PRO A 622 -16.48 -23.94 -9.10
C PRO A 622 -15.69 -23.24 -7.99
N VAL A 623 -14.35 -23.32 -8.01
CA VAL A 623 -13.48 -22.87 -6.91
C VAL A 623 -12.41 -21.87 -7.34
N THR A 624 -12.16 -21.73 -8.64
CA THR A 624 -11.27 -20.71 -9.20
C THR A 624 -11.84 -20.20 -10.52
N ALA A 625 -11.77 -18.89 -10.72
CA ALA A 625 -12.07 -18.26 -12.00
C ALA A 625 -10.90 -18.46 -13.00
N SER A 626 -11.19 -18.15 -14.26
CA SER A 626 -10.24 -18.07 -15.36
C SER A 626 -10.26 -16.66 -15.96
N THR A 627 -9.16 -16.22 -16.59
CA THR A 627 -9.12 -14.91 -17.27
C THR A 627 -9.38 -15.09 -18.76
N VAL A 628 -10.42 -14.44 -19.29
CA VAL A 628 -10.84 -14.51 -20.69
C VAL A 628 -10.74 -13.14 -21.36
N GLY A 629 -10.33 -13.08 -22.63
CA GLY A 629 -10.22 -11.81 -23.36
C GLY A 629 -11.57 -11.18 -23.74
N GLN A 630 -12.60 -12.01 -23.88
CA GLN A 630 -13.99 -11.61 -24.14
C GLN A 630 -14.90 -12.53 -23.33
N LEU A 631 -16.03 -12.01 -22.85
CA LEU A 631 -17.03 -12.80 -22.14
C LEU A 631 -17.56 -13.90 -23.07
N PRO A 632 -17.51 -15.18 -22.65
CA PRO A 632 -18.09 -16.28 -23.41
C PRO A 632 -19.63 -16.23 -23.34
N GLU A 633 -20.29 -17.08 -24.13
CA GLU A 633 -21.75 -17.16 -24.12
C GLU A 633 -22.30 -17.67 -22.78
N HIS A 634 -21.60 -18.64 -22.16
CA HIS A 634 -21.98 -19.22 -20.88
C HIS A 634 -20.87 -19.08 -19.85
N TYR A 635 -21.18 -18.47 -18.71
CA TYR A 635 -20.25 -18.23 -17.60
C TYR A 635 -20.96 -17.91 -16.28
N VAL A 636 -20.18 -17.90 -15.20
CA VAL A 636 -20.58 -17.33 -13.91
C VAL A 636 -19.65 -16.17 -13.56
N GLN A 637 -20.22 -15.05 -13.09
CA GLN A 637 -19.49 -13.92 -12.52
C GLN A 637 -20.35 -13.21 -11.47
N GLY A 638 -19.83 -13.05 -10.25
CA GLY A 638 -20.62 -12.55 -9.13
C GLY A 638 -21.88 -13.40 -8.93
N ALA A 639 -23.04 -12.76 -8.85
CA ALA A 639 -24.33 -13.46 -8.78
C ALA A 639 -24.87 -13.92 -10.14
N PHE A 640 -24.32 -13.45 -11.26
CA PHE A 640 -24.77 -13.85 -12.59
C PHE A 640 -24.33 -15.28 -12.92
N ASP A 641 -25.28 -16.11 -13.32
CA ASP A 641 -25.06 -17.48 -13.79
C ASP A 641 -26.02 -17.77 -14.94
N ASN A 642 -25.46 -18.26 -16.06
CA ASN A 642 -26.23 -18.77 -17.19
C ASN A 642 -25.69 -20.11 -17.72
N LEU A 643 -24.98 -20.86 -16.88
CA LEU A 643 -24.57 -22.23 -17.17
C LEU A 643 -25.79 -23.17 -17.14
N PRO A 644 -25.72 -24.31 -17.85
CA PRO A 644 -26.77 -25.32 -17.77
C PRO A 644 -26.77 -26.03 -16.41
N ALA A 645 -27.96 -26.37 -15.91
CA ALA A 645 -28.14 -27.12 -14.68
C ALA A 645 -27.41 -28.49 -14.72
N ARG A 646 -26.86 -28.89 -13.57
CA ARG A 646 -26.15 -30.16 -13.33
C ARG A 646 -26.77 -30.89 -12.13
N PRO A 647 -27.74 -31.79 -12.33
CA PRO A 647 -28.37 -32.50 -11.22
C PRO A 647 -27.37 -33.42 -10.51
N ALA A 648 -27.54 -33.59 -9.21
CA ALA A 648 -26.79 -34.60 -8.46
C ALA A 648 -27.25 -36.01 -8.88
N PRO A 649 -26.34 -36.99 -8.96
CA PRO A 649 -26.66 -38.35 -9.39
C PRO A 649 -27.42 -39.15 -8.32
N GLU A 650 -27.23 -38.84 -7.04
CA GLU A 650 -27.75 -39.62 -5.92
C GLU A 650 -28.34 -38.71 -4.82
N GLU A 651 -29.47 -39.13 -4.25
CA GLU A 651 -30.08 -38.50 -3.08
C GLU A 651 -29.45 -39.03 -1.78
N HIS A 652 -29.10 -38.12 -0.87
CA HIS A 652 -28.45 -38.39 0.40
C HIS A 652 -29.31 -37.88 1.58
N GLU A 653 -29.20 -38.51 2.75
CA GLU A 653 -29.91 -38.04 3.94
C GLU A 653 -29.29 -36.73 4.45
N VAL A 654 -30.12 -35.69 4.64
CA VAL A 654 -29.70 -34.43 5.26
C VAL A 654 -29.82 -34.56 6.78
N PRO A 655 -28.70 -34.49 7.54
CA PRO A 655 -28.76 -34.58 8.99
C PRO A 655 -29.55 -33.41 9.60
N GLY A 656 -30.51 -33.71 10.47
CA GLY A 656 -31.34 -32.71 11.15
C GLY A 656 -30.67 -32.01 12.34
N ALA A 657 -29.46 -32.42 12.73
CA ALA A 657 -28.70 -31.82 13.83
C ALA A 657 -27.19 -31.95 13.60
N PRO A 658 -26.37 -31.02 14.13
CA PRO A 658 -24.92 -31.13 14.14
C PRO A 658 -24.45 -32.42 14.83
N GLY A 659 -23.74 -33.27 14.09
CA GLY A 659 -23.14 -34.52 14.60
C GLY A 659 -21.72 -34.37 15.14
N TRP A 660 -21.11 -33.19 14.96
CA TRP A 660 -19.75 -32.90 15.39
C TRP A 660 -19.72 -32.34 16.82
N HIS A 661 -18.67 -32.70 17.54
CA HIS A 661 -18.40 -32.20 18.90
C HIS A 661 -16.96 -31.70 18.91
N SER A 662 -16.75 -30.39 19.07
CA SER A 662 -15.36 -29.93 19.12
C SER A 662 -14.75 -30.34 20.46
N SER A 663 -13.80 -31.25 20.36
CA SER A 663 -12.58 -31.21 21.14
C SER A 663 -11.46 -30.82 20.17
N GLU A 664 -11.40 -29.57 19.72
CA GLU A 664 -10.13 -29.09 19.15
C GLU A 664 -9.11 -29.02 20.29
N GLY A 665 -8.46 -30.15 20.54
CA GLY A 665 -7.26 -30.22 21.34
C GLY A 665 -6.19 -29.39 20.63
N GLN A 666 -5.73 -28.33 21.31
CA GLN A 666 -4.58 -27.56 20.89
C GLN A 666 -3.43 -28.49 20.50
N LEU A 667 -2.94 -28.41 19.25
CA LEU A 667 -1.49 -28.40 19.08
C LEU A 667 -1.04 -26.97 19.39
N LEU A 668 -0.78 -26.70 20.67
CA LEU A 668 0.22 -25.70 21.00
C LEU A 668 1.49 -26.19 20.31
N LEU A 669 1.80 -25.63 19.14
CA LEU A 669 3.06 -25.91 18.47
C LEU A 669 4.16 -25.62 19.49
N GLU A 670 4.86 -26.66 19.94
CA GLU A 670 5.94 -26.48 20.90
C GLU A 670 6.90 -25.44 20.32
N ARG A 671 7.16 -24.38 21.09
CA ARG A 671 8.06 -23.28 20.75
C ARG A 671 9.51 -23.74 20.91
N THR A 672 9.95 -24.62 20.01
CA THR A 672 11.25 -25.29 20.09
C THR A 672 12.41 -24.43 19.61
N ASN A 673 12.15 -23.36 18.86
CA ASN A 673 13.19 -22.53 18.26
C ASN A 673 13.61 -21.43 19.22
N VAL A 674 14.57 -21.75 20.10
CA VAL A 674 15.16 -20.80 21.06
C VAL A 674 16.35 -20.09 20.43
N LEU A 675 16.39 -18.75 20.50
CA LEU A 675 17.49 -17.96 19.95
C LEU A 675 18.70 -17.99 20.90
N PRO A 676 19.93 -17.96 20.37
CA PRO A 676 21.14 -17.88 21.19
C PRO A 676 21.18 -16.63 22.07
N GLU A 677 21.77 -16.76 23.26
CA GLU A 677 22.09 -15.61 24.09
C GLU A 677 23.13 -14.70 23.41
N PRO A 678 23.06 -13.37 23.62
CA PRO A 678 24.04 -12.45 23.05
C PRO A 678 25.44 -12.70 23.62
N GLU A 679 26.46 -12.72 22.74
CA GLU A 679 27.84 -12.99 23.14
C GLU A 679 28.45 -11.85 23.98
N GLY A 680 29.07 -12.20 25.12
CA GLY A 680 29.83 -11.27 25.96
C GLY A 680 28.97 -10.35 26.86
N ARG A 681 29.48 -9.14 27.17
CA ARG A 681 28.77 -8.15 28.00
C ARG A 681 27.68 -7.44 27.20
N SER A 682 26.49 -8.04 27.08
CA SER A 682 25.37 -7.44 26.34
C SER A 682 24.85 -6.13 26.96
N CYS A 683 24.40 -5.20 26.11
CA CYS A 683 23.69 -3.99 26.54
C CYS A 683 22.39 -4.31 27.28
N LEU A 684 21.70 -5.40 26.92
CA LEU A 684 20.48 -5.86 27.59
C LEU A 684 20.72 -6.15 29.08
N ALA A 685 21.85 -6.81 29.39
CA ALA A 685 22.21 -7.21 30.75
C ALA A 685 22.83 -6.06 31.56
N THR A 686 23.63 -5.20 30.91
CA THR A 686 24.40 -4.16 31.60
C THR A 686 23.71 -2.80 31.66
N GLY A 687 22.74 -2.54 30.78
CA GLY A 687 22.13 -1.23 30.57
C GLY A 687 23.12 -0.16 30.07
N ARG A 688 24.33 -0.54 29.66
CA ARG A 688 25.42 0.37 29.29
C ARG A 688 25.74 0.23 27.81
N HIS A 689 25.96 1.36 27.15
CA HIS A 689 26.24 1.43 25.72
C HIS A 689 27.64 1.98 25.47
N ARG A 690 28.38 1.35 24.56
CA ARG A 690 29.67 1.86 24.08
C ARG A 690 29.45 2.44 22.68
N ILE A 691 29.14 3.72 22.64
CA ILE A 691 28.88 4.43 21.39
C ILE A 691 30.20 4.74 20.67
N VAL A 692 30.29 4.29 19.43
CA VAL A 692 31.40 4.56 18.51
C VAL A 692 30.96 5.63 17.54
N LEU A 693 31.70 6.74 17.51
CA LEU A 693 31.48 7.82 16.54
C LEU A 693 32.28 7.52 15.27
N PRO A 694 31.71 7.72 14.07
CA PRO A 694 32.45 7.58 12.82
C PRO A 694 33.50 8.69 12.69
N ALA A 695 34.53 8.43 11.90
CA ALA A 695 35.50 9.45 11.53
C ALA A 695 34.84 10.53 10.67
N MET A 696 34.92 11.78 11.11
CA MET A 696 34.38 12.95 10.40
C MET A 696 35.47 13.69 9.65
N GLU A 697 35.11 14.33 8.54
CA GLU A 697 35.99 15.25 7.81
C GLU A 697 36.44 16.42 8.72
N PRO A 698 37.70 16.90 8.65
CA PRO A 698 38.19 17.99 9.51
C PRO A 698 37.40 19.30 9.42
N LYS A 699 36.65 19.51 8.34
CA LYS A 699 35.80 20.69 8.10
C LYS A 699 34.31 20.37 8.11
N ALA A 700 33.90 19.26 8.74
CA ALA A 700 32.52 18.85 8.86
C ALA A 700 31.63 20.01 9.37
N ARG A 701 30.48 20.18 8.73
CA ARG A 701 29.46 21.18 9.03
C ARG A 701 28.15 20.57 9.49
N ALA A 702 28.04 19.24 9.45
CA ALA A 702 26.88 18.50 9.91
C ALA A 702 26.45 18.99 11.31
N PRO A 703 25.18 19.39 11.48
CA PRO A 703 24.69 19.85 12.78
C PRO A 703 24.65 18.70 13.79
N TRP A 704 24.56 17.46 13.31
CA TRP A 704 24.43 16.26 14.11
C TRP A 704 25.39 15.16 13.60
N ILE A 705 25.94 14.40 14.55
CA ILE A 705 26.77 13.21 14.33
C ILE A 705 26.03 12.02 14.92
N PHE A 706 25.91 10.94 14.17
CA PHE A 706 25.32 9.69 14.64
C PHE A 706 26.41 8.70 15.00
N GLY A 707 26.40 8.25 16.26
CA GLY A 707 27.24 7.15 16.72
C GLY A 707 26.43 5.88 16.88
N GLU A 708 27.10 4.74 16.79
CA GLU A 708 26.49 3.43 16.91
C GLU A 708 27.08 2.66 18.09
N CYS A 709 26.25 2.00 18.87
CA CYS A 709 26.69 1.13 19.96
C CYS A 709 27.38 -0.12 19.38
N ALA A 710 28.65 -0.34 19.72
CA ALA A 710 29.46 -1.44 19.19
C ALA A 710 28.95 -2.87 19.51
N GLN A 711 27.89 -3.00 20.31
CA GLN A 711 27.37 -4.27 20.78
C GLN A 711 25.93 -4.50 20.31
N CYS A 712 25.02 -3.55 20.55
CA CYS A 712 23.61 -3.70 20.20
C CYS A 712 23.17 -2.91 18.96
N GLY A 713 24.06 -2.13 18.35
CA GLY A 713 23.75 -1.29 17.17
C GLY A 713 22.90 -0.05 17.47
N LEU A 714 22.61 0.27 18.75
CA LEU A 714 21.81 1.45 19.11
C LEU A 714 22.46 2.71 18.52
N GLN A 715 21.69 3.45 17.72
CA GLN A 715 22.12 4.75 17.22
C GLN A 715 21.85 5.84 18.26
N LYS A 716 22.87 6.65 18.54
CA LYS A 716 22.76 7.83 19.40
C LYS A 716 23.23 9.07 18.64
N ARG A 717 22.47 10.14 18.78
CA ARG A 717 22.74 11.44 18.16
C ARG A 717 23.56 12.35 19.09
N TYR A 718 24.57 13.02 18.52
CA TYR A 718 25.43 13.99 19.19
C TYR A 718 25.47 15.30 18.40
N PRO A 719 25.56 16.47 19.07
CA PRO A 719 25.72 17.73 18.37
C PRO A 719 27.08 17.78 17.66
N GLY A 720 27.10 18.15 16.38
CA GLY A 720 28.33 18.26 15.59
C GLY A 720 29.23 19.44 16.00
N ARG A 721 28.71 20.35 16.83
CA ARG A 721 29.45 21.46 17.46
C ARG A 721 29.03 21.59 18.91
N LEU A 722 29.98 21.87 19.80
CA LEU A 722 29.70 22.23 21.18
C LEU A 722 28.91 23.56 21.21
N THR A 723 27.59 23.48 21.33
CA THR A 723 26.74 24.63 21.59
C THR A 723 26.91 25.08 23.04
N LYS A 724 26.94 26.39 23.27
CA LYS A 724 26.94 26.92 24.64
C LYS A 724 25.65 26.46 25.35
N PRO A 725 25.69 26.02 26.62
CA PRO A 725 24.50 25.56 27.36
C PRO A 725 23.33 26.57 27.34
N SER A 726 23.64 27.86 27.26
CA SER A 726 22.64 28.94 27.17
C SER A 726 21.77 28.90 25.91
N ALA A 727 22.15 28.16 24.87
CA ALA A 727 21.36 27.99 23.65
C ALA A 727 20.27 26.90 23.76
N ILE A 728 20.30 26.10 24.84
CA ILE A 728 19.25 25.12 25.19
C ILE A 728 18.21 25.86 26.04
N THR A 729 17.53 26.84 25.46
CA THR A 729 16.51 27.63 26.17
C THR A 729 15.30 27.87 25.28
N SER A 730 14.41 26.89 25.23
CA SER A 730 12.94 27.01 25.11
C SER A 730 12.35 25.65 24.79
N THR A 731 12.13 24.84 25.83
CA THR A 731 11.10 23.79 25.77
C THR A 731 9.76 24.50 25.63
N GLY A 732 8.99 24.18 24.58
CA GLY A 732 7.67 24.76 24.39
C GLY A 732 6.74 24.55 25.58
N SER A 733 5.74 25.40 25.74
CA SER A 733 4.75 25.28 26.82
C SER A 733 3.94 23.97 26.71
N VAL A 734 3.63 23.34 27.85
CA VAL A 734 2.82 22.11 27.99
C VAL A 734 1.33 22.38 27.70
N ASP A 735 0.88 23.63 27.83
CA ASP A 735 -0.54 24.00 27.90
C ASP A 735 -1.34 23.81 26.58
N ALA A 736 -0.71 23.42 25.48
CA ALA A 736 -1.35 23.28 24.16
C ALA A 736 -1.78 21.84 23.78
N LEU A 737 -1.53 20.83 24.62
CA LEU A 737 -1.89 19.44 24.34
C LEU A 737 -3.39 19.18 24.56
N ARG A 738 -4.23 19.79 23.74
CA ARG A 738 -5.57 19.24 23.47
C ARG A 738 -5.46 18.45 22.17
N PHE A 739 -5.23 17.15 22.31
CA PHE A 739 -5.47 16.22 21.23
C PHE A 739 -6.92 16.44 20.77
N ILE A 740 -7.08 16.86 19.51
CA ILE A 740 -8.38 16.84 18.86
C ILE A 740 -8.27 15.62 17.96
N GLY A 741 -8.29 14.45 18.59
CA GLY A 741 -8.52 13.23 17.86
C GLY A 741 -9.87 13.34 17.15
N PRO A 742 -10.11 12.57 16.08
CA PRO A 742 -11.44 11.98 16.01
C PRO A 742 -11.75 11.40 17.40
N ASP A 743 -12.99 11.56 17.87
CA ASP A 743 -13.45 10.76 19.00
C ASP A 743 -12.99 9.31 18.73
N GLU A 744 -12.55 8.59 19.77
CA GLU A 744 -12.53 7.13 19.72
C GLU A 744 -13.97 6.66 19.45
N GLY A 745 -14.42 6.78 18.21
CA GLY A 745 -15.36 5.87 17.63
C GLY A 745 -14.52 4.63 17.38
N GLU A 746 -14.91 3.56 18.06
CA GLU A 746 -14.61 2.18 17.71
C GLU A 746 -14.15 2.10 16.24
N TYR A 747 -12.96 1.52 16.01
CA TYR A 747 -12.55 1.14 14.67
C TYR A 747 -13.79 0.61 13.96
N PRO A 748 -14.26 1.21 12.85
CA PRO A 748 -15.38 0.61 12.19
C PRO A 748 -14.88 -0.76 11.74
N THR A 749 -15.47 -1.81 12.31
CA THR A 749 -15.53 -3.17 11.78
C THR A 749 -16.07 -3.16 10.33
N SER A 750 -16.57 -2.00 9.89
CA SER A 750 -17.10 -1.77 8.56
C SER A 750 -16.07 -1.96 7.44
N TRP A 751 -16.41 -2.83 6.47
CA TRP A 751 -15.65 -3.06 5.26
C TRP A 751 -15.95 -2.03 4.17
N ALA A 752 -16.89 -1.10 4.38
CA ALA A 752 -17.30 -0.14 3.36
C ALA A 752 -16.12 0.65 2.73
N PRO A 753 -15.16 1.20 3.52
CA PRO A 753 -13.99 1.88 2.93
C PRO A 753 -13.10 0.94 2.10
N PHE A 754 -13.04 -0.35 2.46
CA PHE A 754 -12.24 -1.36 1.77
C PHE A 754 -12.91 -1.82 0.48
N ARG A 755 -14.23 -2.04 0.50
CA ARG A 755 -15.03 -2.32 -0.71
C ARG A 755 -14.98 -1.17 -1.70
N ASP A 756 -15.05 0.07 -1.22
CA ASP A 756 -14.88 1.27 -2.05
C ASP A 756 -13.48 1.33 -2.67
N ALA A 757 -12.43 1.07 -1.89
CA ALA A 757 -11.05 0.99 -2.39
C ALA A 757 -10.84 -0.15 -3.41
N LEU A 758 -11.42 -1.34 -3.16
CA LEU A 758 -11.37 -2.47 -4.09
C LEU A 758 -12.14 -2.15 -5.38
N THR A 759 -13.30 -1.50 -5.29
CA THR A 759 -14.08 -1.05 -6.45
C THR A 759 -13.31 -0.02 -7.28
N PHE A 760 -12.64 0.93 -6.62
CA PHE A 760 -11.75 1.91 -7.25
C PHE A 760 -10.57 1.25 -7.99
N LEU A 761 -9.95 0.22 -7.39
CA LEU A 761 -8.89 -0.55 -8.05
C LEU A 761 -9.46 -1.43 -9.18
N GLY A 762 -10.67 -1.95 -8.97
CA GLY A 762 -11.39 -2.86 -9.84
C GLY A 762 -10.78 -4.27 -9.93
N GLY A 763 -9.47 -4.44 -9.77
CA GLY A 763 -8.81 -5.74 -9.82
C GLY A 763 -7.29 -5.62 -9.65
N GLY A 764 -6.61 -6.74 -9.46
CA GLY A 764 -5.16 -6.71 -9.27
C GLY A 764 -4.49 -8.05 -8.98
N LYS A 765 -3.23 -7.98 -8.58
CA LYS A 765 -2.45 -9.11 -8.06
C LYS A 765 -2.76 -9.31 -6.57
N ARG A 766 -2.42 -10.50 -6.04
CA ARG A 766 -2.49 -10.79 -4.60
C ARG A 766 -1.89 -9.69 -3.72
N SER A 767 -0.77 -9.10 -4.12
CA SER A 767 -0.09 -8.06 -3.31
C SER A 767 -0.97 -6.85 -3.02
N SER A 768 -1.75 -6.37 -4.01
CA SER A 768 -2.68 -5.25 -3.82
C SER A 768 -3.82 -5.58 -2.84
N LEU A 769 -4.38 -6.79 -2.95
CA LEU A 769 -5.41 -7.29 -2.05
C LEU A 769 -4.87 -7.46 -0.63
N SER A 770 -3.68 -8.03 -0.51
CA SER A 770 -2.97 -8.24 0.76
C SER A 770 -2.69 -6.92 1.47
N ILE A 771 -2.23 -5.87 0.75
CA ILE A 771 -2.03 -4.53 1.34
C ILE A 771 -3.33 -3.95 1.91
N LEU A 772 -4.48 -4.17 1.26
CA LEU A 772 -5.77 -3.68 1.78
C LEU A 772 -6.24 -4.52 2.97
N ALA A 773 -6.25 -5.85 2.86
CA ALA A 773 -6.67 -6.74 3.94
C ALA A 773 -5.83 -6.56 5.21
N ARG A 774 -4.50 -6.42 5.06
CA ARG A 774 -3.55 -6.27 6.16
C ARG A 774 -3.58 -4.92 6.87
N GLN A 775 -4.34 -3.95 6.35
CA GLN A 775 -4.66 -2.70 7.06
C GLN A 775 -5.92 -2.81 7.93
N LEU A 776 -6.66 -3.93 7.83
CA LEU A 776 -7.79 -4.28 8.68
C LEU A 776 -7.36 -5.25 9.78
N GLU A 777 -6.67 -6.33 9.41
CA GLU A 777 -6.00 -7.25 10.33
C GLU A 777 -4.77 -7.88 9.64
N ASP A 778 -3.63 -7.90 10.32
CA ASP A 778 -2.34 -8.27 9.74
C ASP A 778 -2.02 -9.78 9.81
N SER A 779 -2.99 -10.64 9.48
CA SER A 779 -2.83 -12.11 9.50
C SER A 779 -3.13 -12.76 8.13
N GLU A 780 -2.36 -13.81 7.76
CA GLU A 780 -2.64 -14.55 6.51
C GLU A 780 -4.00 -15.27 6.57
N ARG A 781 -4.39 -15.73 7.77
CA ARG A 781 -5.70 -16.37 8.00
C ARG A 781 -6.84 -15.39 7.74
N PHE A 782 -6.72 -14.16 8.23
CA PHE A 782 -7.69 -13.11 7.95
C PHE A 782 -7.75 -12.76 6.47
N GLU A 783 -6.62 -12.65 5.78
CA GLU A 783 -6.60 -12.41 4.33
C GLU A 783 -7.40 -13.50 3.58
N GLU A 784 -7.16 -14.78 3.89
CA GLU A 784 -7.91 -15.89 3.27
C GLU A 784 -9.41 -15.85 3.60
N TRP A 785 -9.75 -15.57 4.86
CA TRP A 785 -11.12 -15.42 5.33
C TRP A 785 -11.83 -14.26 4.62
N PHE A 786 -11.25 -13.06 4.66
CA PHE A 786 -11.78 -11.85 4.04
C PHE A 786 -12.05 -12.04 2.54
N VAL A 787 -11.10 -12.65 1.82
CA VAL A 787 -11.26 -12.94 0.39
C VAL A 787 -12.35 -13.98 0.14
N GLY A 788 -12.43 -15.04 0.96
CA GLY A 788 -13.49 -16.03 0.86
C GLY A 788 -14.89 -15.42 1.03
N HIS A 789 -15.05 -14.51 1.99
CA HIS A 789 -16.32 -13.84 2.27
C HIS A 789 -16.72 -12.85 1.15
N LEU A 790 -15.76 -12.08 0.62
CA LEU A 790 -16.02 -11.23 -0.56
C LEU A 790 -16.38 -12.06 -1.81
N GLN A 791 -15.78 -13.24 -1.98
CA GLN A 791 -16.15 -14.17 -3.05
C GLN A 791 -17.57 -14.71 -2.85
N ALA A 792 -17.94 -15.07 -1.62
CA ALA A 792 -19.26 -15.59 -1.28
C ALA A 792 -20.38 -14.53 -1.42
N LEU A 793 -20.10 -13.26 -1.14
CA LEU A 793 -21.04 -12.14 -1.38
C LEU A 793 -21.21 -11.78 -2.87
N GLY A 794 -20.54 -12.48 -3.78
CA GLY A 794 -20.53 -12.16 -5.21
C GLY A 794 -19.83 -10.83 -5.54
N PHE A 795 -19.04 -10.29 -4.62
CA PHE A 795 -18.33 -9.02 -4.80
C PHE A 795 -17.06 -9.17 -5.65
N LEU A 796 -16.38 -10.31 -5.55
CA LEU A 796 -15.04 -10.50 -6.10
C LEU A 796 -14.85 -11.89 -6.72
N GLU A 797 -14.13 -11.94 -7.84
CA GLU A 797 -13.58 -13.16 -8.43
C GLU A 797 -12.08 -13.29 -8.21
N VAL A 798 -11.61 -14.53 -8.16
CA VAL A 798 -10.22 -14.90 -7.85
C VAL A 798 -9.73 -16.03 -8.73
N VAL A 799 -8.50 -15.87 -9.21
CA VAL A 799 -7.73 -16.94 -9.87
C VAL A 799 -6.72 -17.50 -8.87
N ARG A 800 -6.75 -18.81 -8.64
CA ARG A 800 -5.83 -19.53 -7.75
C ARG A 800 -4.77 -20.29 -8.54
N ASP A 801 -3.62 -20.53 -7.90
CA ASP A 801 -2.59 -21.43 -8.42
C ASP A 801 -2.76 -22.88 -7.96
N GLU A 802 -1.82 -23.74 -8.36
CA GLU A 802 -1.76 -25.15 -7.95
C GLU A 802 -1.60 -25.37 -6.44
N HIS A 803 -1.30 -24.31 -5.68
CA HIS A 803 -1.20 -24.31 -4.23
C HIS A 803 -2.38 -23.60 -3.57
N TRP A 804 -3.47 -23.37 -4.31
CA TRP A 804 -4.69 -22.70 -3.85
C TRP A 804 -4.47 -21.27 -3.37
N THR A 805 -3.32 -20.69 -3.71
CA THR A 805 -3.00 -19.29 -3.43
C THR A 805 -3.64 -18.40 -4.47
N VAL A 806 -4.33 -17.34 -4.03
CA VAL A 806 -4.82 -16.27 -4.90
C VAL A 806 -3.64 -15.67 -5.66
N ARG A 807 -3.70 -15.66 -6.99
CA ARG A 807 -2.74 -14.96 -7.86
C ARG A 807 -3.28 -13.61 -8.30
N ARG A 808 -4.56 -13.59 -8.64
CA ARG A 808 -5.27 -12.43 -9.18
C ARG A 808 -6.68 -12.36 -8.61
N TRP A 809 -7.22 -11.15 -8.60
CA TRP A 809 -8.57 -10.87 -8.18
C TRP A 809 -9.19 -9.77 -9.05
N GLN A 810 -10.52 -9.75 -9.14
CA GLN A 810 -11.28 -8.74 -9.86
C GLN A 810 -12.63 -8.50 -9.17
N VAL A 811 -13.05 -7.25 -9.04
CA VAL A 811 -14.41 -6.89 -8.58
C VAL A 811 -15.42 -7.21 -9.66
N CYS A 812 -16.51 -7.86 -9.28
CA CYS A 812 -17.61 -8.21 -10.19
C CYS A 812 -18.39 -6.96 -10.63
N GLY A 813 -19.05 -7.03 -11.79
CA GLY A 813 -19.96 -5.98 -12.24
C GLY A 813 -21.14 -5.77 -11.26
N PRO A 814 -21.71 -4.55 -11.20
CA PRO A 814 -22.88 -4.26 -10.36
C PRO A 814 -24.08 -5.10 -10.80
N THR A 815 -24.72 -5.78 -9.85
CA THR A 815 -25.82 -6.71 -10.10
C THR A 815 -26.96 -6.53 -9.09
N LEU A 816 -28.20 -6.51 -9.56
CA LEU A 816 -29.40 -6.64 -8.73
C LEU A 816 -29.74 -8.11 -8.57
N THR A 817 -29.67 -8.60 -7.33
CA THR A 817 -29.72 -10.03 -7.01
C THR A 817 -30.96 -10.31 -6.18
N GLN A 818 -31.92 -11.04 -6.73
CA GLN A 818 -33.09 -11.47 -5.96
C GLN A 818 -32.70 -12.61 -5.00
N LEU A 819 -33.02 -12.41 -3.73
CA LEU A 819 -32.88 -13.40 -2.64
C LEU A 819 -34.12 -14.30 -2.55
N VAL A 820 -34.05 -15.35 -1.75
CA VAL A 820 -35.14 -16.35 -1.63
C VAL A 820 -36.42 -15.75 -1.05
N ASP A 821 -36.30 -14.76 -0.16
CA ASP A 821 -37.44 -14.03 0.40
C ASP A 821 -38.07 -13.02 -0.57
N GLY A 822 -37.50 -12.88 -1.78
CA GLY A 822 -37.93 -11.96 -2.83
C GLY A 822 -37.33 -10.55 -2.73
N SER A 823 -36.59 -10.24 -1.67
CA SER A 823 -35.86 -8.97 -1.56
C SER A 823 -34.69 -8.91 -2.56
N VAL A 824 -34.19 -7.69 -2.84
CA VAL A 824 -33.17 -7.48 -3.88
C VAL A 824 -31.90 -6.90 -3.27
N LEU A 825 -30.82 -7.66 -3.33
CA LEU A 825 -29.49 -7.29 -2.86
C LEU A 825 -28.66 -6.68 -4.00
N LEU A 826 -27.94 -5.60 -3.69
CA LEU A 826 -26.95 -5.02 -4.60
C LEU A 826 -25.59 -5.72 -4.42
N THR A 827 -25.24 -6.63 -5.33
CA THR A 827 -23.96 -7.37 -5.33
C THR A 827 -22.99 -6.81 -6.38
N GLY A 828 -21.69 -7.11 -6.22
CA GLY A 828 -20.63 -6.57 -7.07
C GLY A 828 -20.16 -5.16 -6.70
N GLY A 829 -19.39 -4.55 -7.60
CA GLY A 829 -18.80 -3.22 -7.43
C GLY A 829 -19.74 -2.09 -7.84
N TRP A 830 -20.30 -1.40 -6.86
CA TRP A 830 -21.20 -0.26 -7.06
C TRP A 830 -20.49 1.07 -6.82
N THR A 831 -20.80 2.08 -7.65
CA THR A 831 -20.41 3.47 -7.39
C THR A 831 -21.58 4.22 -6.77
N PRO A 832 -21.35 5.25 -5.93
CA PRO A 832 -22.43 6.02 -5.31
C PRO A 832 -23.44 6.58 -6.32
N GLU A 833 -22.99 6.97 -7.51
CA GLU A 833 -23.87 7.47 -8.58
C GLU A 833 -24.80 6.38 -9.12
N LYS A 834 -24.33 5.13 -9.26
CA LYS A 834 -25.15 4.02 -9.75
C LYS A 834 -26.14 3.57 -8.68
N GLU A 835 -25.70 3.50 -7.42
CA GLU A 835 -26.60 3.18 -6.30
C GLU A 835 -27.71 4.23 -6.16
N ALA A 836 -27.39 5.52 -6.31
CA ALA A 836 -28.39 6.58 -6.27
C ALA A 836 -29.47 6.43 -7.35
N VAL A 837 -29.08 6.07 -8.58
CA VAL A 837 -30.04 5.81 -9.68
C VAL A 837 -30.97 4.64 -9.33
N VAL A 838 -30.44 3.57 -8.74
CA VAL A 838 -31.24 2.43 -8.29
C VAL A 838 -32.16 2.82 -7.13
N ALA A 839 -31.64 3.53 -6.13
CA ALA A 839 -32.41 3.96 -4.97
C ALA A 839 -33.56 4.90 -5.37
N GLU A 840 -33.34 5.83 -6.30
CA GLU A 840 -34.39 6.70 -6.83
C GLU A 840 -35.47 5.90 -7.58
N ALA A 841 -35.06 4.93 -8.40
CA ALA A 841 -35.99 4.07 -9.14
C ALA A 841 -36.78 3.12 -8.22
N ALA A 842 -36.15 2.64 -7.14
CA ALA A 842 -36.80 1.82 -6.12
C ALA A 842 -37.78 2.66 -5.27
N ALA A 843 -37.38 3.87 -4.86
CA ALA A 843 -38.25 4.79 -4.13
C ALA A 843 -39.50 5.19 -4.93
N ALA A 844 -39.41 5.26 -6.27
CA ALA A 844 -40.57 5.48 -7.14
C ALA A 844 -41.60 4.33 -7.12
N GLN A 845 -41.24 3.18 -6.56
CA GLN A 845 -42.11 2.03 -6.31
C GLN A 845 -42.50 1.88 -4.83
N ASP A 846 -42.25 2.90 -4.01
CA ASP A 846 -42.45 2.86 -2.55
C ASP A 846 -41.63 1.75 -1.83
N ALA A 847 -40.54 1.29 -2.46
CA ALA A 847 -39.64 0.28 -1.89
C ALA A 847 -38.83 0.85 -0.71
N SER A 848 -38.53 -0.01 0.28
CA SER A 848 -37.66 0.32 1.40
C SER A 848 -36.20 0.03 1.06
N VAL A 849 -35.31 0.98 1.31
CA VAL A 849 -33.86 0.83 1.13
C VAL A 849 -33.20 0.66 2.51
N VAL A 850 -32.59 -0.50 2.72
CA VAL A 850 -31.96 -0.88 3.99
C VAL A 850 -30.50 -1.25 3.75
N VAL A 851 -29.65 -1.13 4.77
CA VAL A 851 -28.26 -1.62 4.74
C VAL A 851 -28.18 -2.85 5.63
N LEU A 852 -27.88 -4.01 5.04
CA LEU A 852 -27.57 -5.24 5.75
C LEU A 852 -26.16 -5.18 6.35
N SER A 853 -26.00 -5.70 7.57
CA SER A 853 -24.74 -5.75 8.32
C SER A 853 -23.95 -4.44 8.28
N PRO A 854 -24.54 -3.30 8.71
CA PRO A 854 -23.92 -1.98 8.60
C PRO A 854 -22.62 -1.83 9.42
N GLU A 855 -22.52 -2.57 10.52
CA GLU A 855 -21.33 -2.64 11.38
C GLU A 855 -20.18 -3.43 10.71
N ASP A 856 -20.47 -4.31 9.75
CA ASP A 856 -19.50 -5.20 9.09
C ASP A 856 -19.40 -4.91 7.59
N HIS A 857 -19.92 -5.77 6.72
CA HIS A 857 -19.67 -5.66 5.28
C HIS A 857 -20.62 -4.72 4.53
N GLY A 858 -21.66 -4.20 5.19
CA GLY A 858 -22.56 -3.14 4.73
C GLY A 858 -23.02 -3.27 3.28
N THR A 859 -24.15 -3.94 3.03
CA THR A 859 -24.68 -4.10 1.65
C THR A 859 -26.09 -3.55 1.52
N THR A 860 -26.37 -2.83 0.44
CA THR A 860 -27.70 -2.28 0.18
C THR A 860 -28.69 -3.37 -0.22
N LEU A 861 -29.83 -3.39 0.48
CA LEU A 861 -30.97 -4.27 0.27
C LEU A 861 -32.20 -3.43 -0.05
N LEU A 862 -32.96 -3.86 -1.05
CA LEU A 862 -34.26 -3.30 -1.41
C LEU A 862 -35.36 -4.28 -1.00
N GLN A 863 -36.31 -3.81 -0.21
CA GLN A 863 -37.49 -4.56 0.20
C GLN A 863 -38.74 -3.99 -0.46
N ASP A 864 -39.76 -4.83 -0.62
CA ASP A 864 -41.05 -4.46 -1.20
C ASP A 864 -40.96 -3.90 -2.65
N VAL A 865 -39.98 -4.38 -3.42
CA VAL A 865 -39.74 -3.93 -4.81
C VAL A 865 -40.10 -5.02 -5.82
N ASP A 866 -40.70 -4.62 -6.94
CA ASP A 866 -40.88 -5.49 -8.10
C ASP A 866 -39.65 -5.37 -9.00
N LEU A 867 -38.82 -6.41 -9.01
CA LEU A 867 -37.52 -6.40 -9.69
C LEU A 867 -37.64 -6.22 -11.21
N GLU A 868 -38.69 -6.75 -11.85
CA GLU A 868 -38.90 -6.59 -13.29
C GLU A 868 -39.33 -5.14 -13.63
N LYS A 869 -40.19 -4.53 -12.79
CA LYS A 869 -40.50 -3.10 -12.94
C LYS A 869 -39.28 -2.22 -12.69
N LEU A 870 -38.46 -2.57 -11.69
CA LEU A 870 -37.23 -1.85 -11.38
C LEU A 870 -36.26 -1.93 -12.57
N ARG A 871 -36.01 -3.13 -13.09
CA ARG A 871 -35.21 -3.37 -14.30
C ARG A 871 -35.66 -2.51 -15.47
N ALA A 872 -36.96 -2.43 -15.73
CA ALA A 872 -37.52 -1.64 -16.83
C ALA A 872 -37.34 -0.12 -16.64
N ALA A 873 -37.21 0.35 -15.40
CA ALA A 873 -36.99 1.76 -15.08
C ALA A 873 -35.51 2.18 -15.15
N LEU A 874 -34.57 1.24 -15.13
CA LEU A 874 -33.14 1.52 -15.13
C LEU A 874 -32.57 1.72 -16.55
N PRO A 875 -31.52 2.55 -16.71
CA PRO A 875 -30.80 2.66 -17.97
C PRO A 875 -30.24 1.32 -18.45
N ALA A 876 -30.32 1.06 -19.75
CA ALA A 876 -29.73 -0.14 -20.34
C ALA A 876 -28.22 -0.21 -20.08
N GLY A 877 -27.74 -1.36 -19.59
CA GLY A 877 -26.32 -1.59 -19.28
C GLY A 877 -25.85 -0.99 -17.95
N LEU A 878 -26.76 -0.52 -17.08
CA LEU A 878 -26.39 -0.04 -15.74
C LEU A 878 -25.82 -1.17 -14.86
N CYS A 879 -26.52 -2.30 -14.83
CA CYS A 879 -26.27 -3.47 -13.99
C CYS A 879 -26.95 -4.71 -14.59
N ASP A 880 -26.51 -5.89 -14.15
CA ASP A 880 -27.20 -7.16 -14.42
C ASP A 880 -28.36 -7.36 -13.44
N VAL A 881 -29.32 -8.21 -13.82
CA VAL A 881 -30.49 -8.56 -13.00
C VAL A 881 -30.61 -10.08 -12.94
N VAL A 882 -30.58 -10.63 -11.73
CA VAL A 882 -30.59 -12.06 -11.48
C VAL A 882 -31.76 -12.42 -10.56
N LEU A 883 -32.54 -13.41 -10.96
CA LEU A 883 -33.66 -13.98 -10.20
C LEU A 883 -33.19 -15.24 -9.48
N ASP A 884 -33.71 -15.49 -8.28
CA ASP A 884 -33.47 -16.70 -7.48
C ASP A 884 -31.98 -17.12 -7.44
N ALA A 885 -31.08 -16.15 -7.19
CA ALA A 885 -29.66 -16.29 -7.51
C ALA A 885 -28.96 -17.45 -6.80
N GLY A 886 -29.26 -17.66 -5.50
CA GLY A 886 -28.71 -18.78 -4.73
C GLY A 886 -29.11 -20.14 -5.30
N PRO A 887 -30.43 -20.46 -5.36
CA PRO A 887 -30.93 -21.70 -5.97
C PRO A 887 -30.47 -21.92 -7.42
N ALA A 888 -30.56 -20.90 -8.27
CA ALA A 888 -30.14 -20.98 -9.67
C ALA A 888 -28.65 -21.34 -9.79
N MET A 889 -27.80 -20.74 -8.96
CA MET A 889 -26.37 -21.06 -8.93
C MET A 889 -26.10 -22.47 -8.42
N LEU A 890 -26.79 -22.91 -7.36
CA LEU A 890 -26.61 -24.27 -6.86
C LEU A 890 -26.96 -25.31 -7.93
N GLU A 891 -28.02 -25.09 -8.72
CA GLU A 891 -28.42 -26.00 -9.79
C GLU A 891 -27.31 -26.25 -10.82
N THR A 892 -26.50 -25.25 -11.18
CA THR A 892 -25.43 -25.37 -12.19
C THR A 892 -24.16 -26.02 -11.67
N LEU A 893 -23.92 -25.97 -10.35
CA LEU A 893 -22.70 -26.50 -9.75
C LEU A 893 -22.59 -28.02 -9.94
N PRO A 894 -21.39 -28.55 -10.22
CA PRO A 894 -21.22 -29.98 -10.37
C PRO A 894 -21.31 -30.71 -9.00
N PRO A 895 -21.45 -32.03 -8.99
CA PRO A 895 -21.09 -32.84 -7.83
C PRO A 895 -19.63 -32.63 -7.41
N LEU A 896 -19.35 -32.79 -6.13
CA LEU A 896 -18.01 -32.57 -5.57
C LEU A 896 -17.02 -33.64 -6.04
N SER A 897 -17.48 -34.83 -6.45
CA SER A 897 -16.65 -35.84 -7.12
C SER A 897 -16.01 -35.34 -8.41
N GLU A 898 -16.75 -34.61 -9.25
CA GLU A 898 -16.19 -34.04 -10.48
C GLU A 898 -15.06 -33.05 -10.17
N VAL A 899 -15.19 -32.24 -9.12
CA VAL A 899 -14.13 -31.30 -8.70
C VAL A 899 -12.90 -32.06 -8.22
N GLU A 900 -13.09 -33.17 -7.47
CA GLU A 900 -12.00 -33.99 -6.96
C GLU A 900 -11.18 -34.66 -8.09
N GLU A 901 -11.86 -35.18 -9.11
CA GLU A 901 -11.23 -35.87 -10.24
C GLU A 901 -10.21 -34.98 -10.96
N HIS A 902 -10.49 -33.68 -11.01
CA HIS A 902 -9.68 -32.68 -11.69
C HIS A 902 -8.58 -32.07 -10.82
N LEU A 903 -8.50 -32.41 -9.53
CA LEU A 903 -7.42 -31.96 -8.66
C LEU A 903 -6.08 -32.50 -9.14
N ARG A 904 -5.10 -31.60 -9.23
CA ARG A 904 -3.73 -31.96 -9.60
C ARG A 904 -3.11 -32.89 -8.55
N ARG A 905 -2.54 -34.00 -9.03
CA ARG A 905 -1.75 -34.93 -8.22
C ARG A 905 -0.30 -34.45 -8.11
N ALA A 906 0.28 -34.60 -6.93
CA ALA A 906 1.68 -34.33 -6.62
C ALA A 906 2.22 -35.42 -5.69
N GLU A 907 3.54 -35.58 -5.64
CA GLU A 907 4.18 -36.54 -4.74
C GLU A 907 3.87 -36.20 -3.28
N MET A 908 3.54 -37.21 -2.48
CA MET A 908 3.20 -37.02 -1.07
C MET A 908 4.43 -36.60 -0.26
N GLN A 909 4.25 -35.62 0.62
CA GLN A 909 5.31 -35.13 1.50
C GLN A 909 5.28 -35.90 2.83
N TYR A 910 6.39 -36.56 3.16
CA TYR A 910 6.54 -37.36 4.39
C TYR A 910 7.36 -36.65 5.47
N ASN A 911 7.93 -35.49 5.15
CA ASN A 911 8.64 -34.61 6.08
C ASN A 911 7.65 -33.70 6.85
N GLY A 912 8.05 -33.23 8.05
CA GLY A 912 7.23 -32.36 8.91
C GLY A 912 6.34 -33.11 9.90
N VAL A 913 5.56 -32.38 10.71
CA VAL A 913 4.53 -32.96 11.60
C VAL A 913 3.22 -33.00 10.82
N ALA A 914 2.45 -34.09 10.93
CA ALA A 914 1.17 -34.19 10.26
C ALA A 914 0.04 -34.60 11.21
N GLU A 915 -1.15 -34.17 10.85
CA GLU A 915 -2.41 -34.60 11.45
C GLU A 915 -3.33 -35.10 10.35
N ARG A 916 -4.20 -36.04 10.68
CA ARG A 916 -5.26 -36.55 9.81
C ARG A 916 -6.59 -36.03 10.30
N PHE A 917 -7.43 -35.59 9.38
CA PHE A 917 -8.79 -35.15 9.69
C PHE A 917 -9.70 -36.36 9.93
N VAL A 918 -10.54 -36.27 10.97
CA VAL A 918 -11.57 -37.25 11.32
C VAL A 918 -12.94 -36.62 11.05
N PRO A 919 -13.64 -37.04 9.97
CA PRO A 919 -14.91 -36.42 9.58
C PRO A 919 -16.02 -36.53 10.61
N GLU A 920 -16.08 -37.63 11.37
CA GLU A 920 -17.15 -37.92 12.33
C GLU A 920 -17.25 -36.85 13.43
N ASP A 921 -16.11 -36.41 13.96
CA ASP A 921 -16.03 -35.41 15.02
C ASP A 921 -15.60 -34.03 14.50
N ALA A 922 -15.31 -33.91 13.21
CA ALA A 922 -14.71 -32.74 12.57
C ALA A 922 -13.40 -32.26 13.23
N THR A 923 -12.56 -33.19 13.71
CA THR A 923 -11.32 -32.90 14.44
C THR A 923 -10.05 -33.32 13.69
N TRP A 924 -8.89 -32.85 14.16
CA TRP A 924 -7.58 -33.24 13.67
C TRP A 924 -6.87 -34.14 14.69
N GLU A 925 -6.37 -35.29 14.24
CA GLU A 925 -5.60 -36.23 15.07
C GLU A 925 -4.13 -36.29 14.62
N PRO A 926 -3.14 -36.13 15.52
CA PRO A 926 -1.73 -36.34 15.18
C PRO A 926 -1.48 -37.72 14.56
N THR A 927 -0.69 -37.77 13.49
CA THR A 927 -0.36 -39.03 12.81
C THR A 927 1.08 -39.06 12.31
N GLU A 928 1.72 -40.21 12.49
CA GLU A 928 2.97 -40.57 11.81
C GLU A 928 2.72 -41.38 10.53
N ASP A 929 1.52 -41.97 10.40
CA ASP A 929 1.10 -42.78 9.27
C ASP A 929 0.35 -41.93 8.24
N ARG A 930 1.03 -41.66 7.12
CA ARG A 930 0.47 -40.92 5.98
C ARG A 930 0.05 -41.82 4.84
N ASP A 931 0.19 -43.14 4.96
CA ASP A 931 -0.07 -44.12 3.90
C ASP A 931 -1.51 -44.63 3.92
N ARG A 932 -2.45 -43.76 4.32
CA ARG A 932 -3.87 -44.06 4.33
C ARG A 932 -4.66 -43.03 3.54
N PRO A 933 -5.86 -43.38 3.05
CA PRO A 933 -6.76 -42.39 2.49
C PRO A 933 -7.22 -41.40 3.57
N GLY A 934 -7.50 -40.17 3.16
CA GLY A 934 -7.99 -39.10 4.02
C GLY A 934 -7.34 -37.74 3.75
N LEU A 935 -7.73 -36.74 4.54
CA LEU A 935 -7.16 -35.40 4.51
C LEU A 935 -6.07 -35.26 5.57
N TYR A 936 -4.94 -34.71 5.16
CA TYR A 936 -3.80 -34.46 6.02
C TYR A 936 -3.48 -32.97 6.12
N ARG A 937 -3.24 -32.47 7.33
CA ARG A 937 -2.65 -31.16 7.60
C ARG A 937 -1.18 -31.37 7.88
N ILE A 938 -0.33 -30.93 6.96
CA ILE A 938 1.12 -31.14 7.00
C ILE A 938 1.80 -29.81 7.34
N ASN A 939 2.45 -29.77 8.49
CA ASN A 939 3.24 -28.65 8.95
C ASN A 939 4.70 -28.91 8.56
N HIS A 940 5.12 -28.35 7.43
CA HIS A 940 6.45 -28.55 6.88
C HIS A 940 7.11 -27.22 6.53
N HIS A 941 8.34 -27.00 7.02
CA HIS A 941 9.15 -25.80 6.77
C HIS A 941 8.34 -24.50 6.73
N HIS A 942 7.51 -24.28 7.76
CA HIS A 942 6.77 -23.02 8.00
C HIS A 942 5.63 -22.74 7.01
N ARG A 943 5.11 -23.78 6.36
CA ARG A 943 3.82 -23.75 5.66
C ARG A 943 2.94 -24.89 6.13
N THR A 944 1.71 -24.57 6.50
CA THR A 944 0.64 -25.54 6.65
C THR A 944 0.10 -25.87 5.27
N ARG A 945 0.15 -27.13 4.87
CA ARG A 945 -0.43 -27.60 3.60
C ARG A 945 -1.48 -28.66 3.89
N TYR A 946 -2.57 -28.61 3.14
CA TYR A 946 -3.61 -29.62 3.21
C TYR A 946 -3.47 -30.55 2.00
N ALA A 947 -3.34 -31.84 2.27
CA ALA A 947 -3.14 -32.87 1.27
C ALA A 947 -4.22 -33.94 1.42
N PHE A 948 -5.09 -34.06 0.42
CA PHE A 948 -6.12 -35.08 0.36
C PHE A 948 -5.60 -36.31 -0.41
N ARG A 949 -5.87 -37.51 0.09
CA ARG A 949 -5.48 -38.79 -0.52
C ARG A 949 -6.68 -39.71 -0.67
N THR A 950 -6.88 -40.18 -1.89
CA THR A 950 -7.76 -41.31 -2.21
C THR A 950 -7.02 -42.65 -2.12
N PRO A 951 -7.73 -43.80 -2.13
CA PRO A 951 -7.07 -45.11 -2.22
C PRO A 951 -6.07 -45.22 -3.38
N ALA A 952 -6.40 -44.66 -4.56
CA ALA A 952 -5.51 -44.65 -5.72
C ALA A 952 -4.26 -43.75 -5.53
N ASP A 953 -4.38 -42.65 -4.76
CA ASP A 953 -3.25 -41.80 -4.43
C ASP A 953 -2.29 -42.47 -3.43
N VAL A 954 -2.84 -43.27 -2.51
CA VAL A 954 -2.03 -44.10 -1.60
C VAL A 954 -1.21 -45.11 -2.39
N GLU A 955 -1.85 -45.88 -3.29
CA GLU A 955 -1.18 -46.88 -4.13
C GLU A 955 -0.09 -46.27 -5.03
N SER A 956 -0.31 -45.06 -5.53
CA SER A 956 0.64 -44.37 -6.41
C SER A 956 1.68 -43.51 -5.68
N GLY A 957 1.61 -43.37 -4.35
CA GLY A 957 2.52 -42.50 -3.59
C GLY A 957 2.27 -40.99 -3.74
N HIS A 958 1.09 -40.60 -4.23
CA HIS A 958 0.73 -39.20 -4.50
C HIS A 958 -0.28 -38.67 -3.48
N ALA A 959 -0.58 -37.37 -3.59
CA ALA A 959 -1.67 -36.68 -2.91
C ALA A 959 -2.16 -35.51 -3.79
N ARG A 960 -3.31 -34.94 -3.43
CA ARG A 960 -3.91 -33.75 -4.05
C ARG A 960 -3.89 -32.60 -3.06
N PHE A 961 -3.25 -31.48 -3.41
CA PHE A 961 -3.24 -30.30 -2.54
C PHE A 961 -4.56 -29.54 -2.66
N VAL A 962 -5.12 -29.14 -1.53
CA VAL A 962 -6.45 -28.52 -1.41
C VAL A 962 -6.43 -27.38 -0.39
N ALA A 963 -7.46 -26.54 -0.40
CA ALA A 963 -7.76 -25.66 0.73
C ALA A 963 -8.41 -26.47 1.87
N SER A 964 -8.32 -25.98 3.12
CA SER A 964 -8.86 -26.68 4.30
C SER A 964 -10.34 -27.03 4.17
N GLY A 965 -11.19 -26.03 3.88
CA GLY A 965 -12.65 -26.19 3.83
C GLY A 965 -13.10 -27.29 2.86
N ILE A 966 -12.75 -27.16 1.58
CA ILE A 966 -13.10 -28.17 0.57
C ILE A 966 -12.44 -29.53 0.84
N GLY A 967 -11.22 -29.53 1.39
CA GLY A 967 -10.53 -30.77 1.79
C GLY A 967 -11.31 -31.58 2.82
N LYS A 968 -11.95 -30.91 3.79
CA LYS A 968 -12.79 -31.55 4.80
C LYS A 968 -14.04 -32.16 4.17
N HIS A 969 -14.66 -31.47 3.21
CA HIS A 969 -15.81 -32.00 2.45
C HIS A 969 -15.42 -33.21 1.58
N PHE A 970 -14.24 -33.24 0.96
CA PHE A 970 -13.74 -34.44 0.28
C PHE A 970 -13.53 -35.62 1.24
N ALA A 971 -12.96 -35.37 2.42
CA ALA A 971 -12.76 -36.41 3.45
C ALA A 971 -14.09 -36.96 3.99
N ALA A 972 -15.06 -36.06 4.24
CA ALA A 972 -16.42 -36.39 4.63
C ALA A 972 -17.12 -37.28 3.59
N ARG A 973 -17.05 -36.90 2.30
CA ARG A 973 -17.57 -37.72 1.20
C ARG A 973 -16.94 -39.10 1.15
N GLN A 974 -15.60 -39.18 1.23
CA GLN A 974 -14.88 -40.46 1.20
C GLN A 974 -15.23 -41.36 2.39
N ALA A 975 -15.58 -40.79 3.54
CA ALA A 975 -16.04 -41.52 4.72
C ALA A 975 -17.53 -41.86 4.68
N GLY A 976 -18.31 -41.26 3.77
CA GLY A 976 -19.77 -41.37 3.76
C GLY A 976 -20.45 -40.67 4.93
N VAL A 977 -19.81 -39.64 5.49
CA VAL A 977 -20.29 -38.90 6.67
C VAL A 977 -20.46 -37.43 6.30
N PRO A 978 -21.68 -36.93 6.06
CA PRO A 978 -21.90 -35.52 5.74
C PRO A 978 -21.53 -34.63 6.93
N ILE A 979 -20.70 -33.62 6.69
CA ILE A 979 -20.34 -32.58 7.68
C ILE A 979 -21.18 -31.32 7.48
N VAL A 980 -22.47 -31.54 7.25
CA VAL A 980 -23.50 -30.52 7.02
C VAL A 980 -24.74 -30.96 7.79
N SER A 981 -25.43 -30.02 8.43
CA SER A 981 -26.76 -30.28 9.00
C SER A 981 -27.73 -29.17 8.60
N TYR A 982 -29.02 -29.47 8.66
CA TYR A 982 -30.08 -28.51 8.32
C TYR A 982 -31.21 -28.55 9.36
N ASP A 983 -31.56 -27.38 9.87
CA ASP A 983 -32.72 -27.18 10.73
C ASP A 983 -33.88 -26.57 9.90
N PRO A 984 -34.94 -27.35 9.60
CA PRO A 984 -36.07 -26.85 8.81
C PRO A 984 -36.99 -25.88 9.57
N GLU A 985 -36.93 -25.84 10.91
CA GLU A 985 -37.75 -24.89 11.69
C GLU A 985 -37.14 -23.49 11.68
N LEU A 986 -35.80 -23.42 11.66
CA LEU A 986 -35.04 -22.17 11.63
C LEU A 986 -34.55 -21.78 10.24
N GLU A 987 -34.73 -22.64 9.24
CA GLU A 987 -34.18 -22.48 7.88
C GLU A 987 -32.65 -22.26 7.90
N LEU A 988 -31.96 -23.00 8.78
CA LEU A 988 -30.52 -22.87 9.03
C LEU A 988 -29.75 -24.07 8.51
N LEU A 989 -28.77 -23.81 7.66
CA LEU A 989 -27.76 -24.77 7.23
C LEU A 989 -26.48 -24.57 8.06
N SER A 990 -25.97 -25.62 8.70
CA SER A 990 -24.78 -25.56 9.54
C SER A 990 -23.64 -26.41 8.99
N VAL A 991 -22.41 -25.89 9.09
CA VAL A 991 -21.16 -26.63 8.84
C VAL A 991 -20.20 -26.40 10.01
N PRO A 992 -19.27 -27.32 10.31
CA PRO A 992 -18.31 -27.10 11.39
C PRO A 992 -17.33 -25.95 11.06
N ILE A 993 -16.86 -25.24 12.09
CA ILE A 993 -15.86 -24.16 11.93
C ILE A 993 -14.60 -24.70 11.21
N GLY A 994 -14.11 -23.94 10.23
CA GLY A 994 -12.97 -24.34 9.40
C GLY A 994 -13.30 -25.37 8.32
N ALA A 995 -14.58 -25.75 8.16
CA ALA A 995 -15.13 -26.53 7.05
C ALA A 995 -16.11 -25.69 6.21
N GLU A 996 -15.79 -24.41 6.04
CA GLU A 996 -16.55 -23.48 5.22
C GLU A 996 -16.80 -24.07 3.82
N LEU A 997 -17.99 -23.83 3.28
CA LEU A 997 -18.26 -24.10 1.86
C LEU A 997 -17.23 -23.33 1.02
N ALA A 998 -16.80 -23.90 -0.09
CA ALA A 998 -15.72 -23.35 -0.90
C ALA A 998 -16.24 -22.76 -2.21
N GLY A 999 -15.68 -21.62 -2.63
CA GLY A 999 -15.96 -21.04 -3.95
C GLY A 999 -17.44 -20.75 -4.18
N LEU A 1000 -17.96 -21.19 -5.32
CA LEU A 1000 -19.34 -20.95 -5.73
C LEU A 1000 -20.38 -21.70 -4.88
N TYR A 1001 -20.02 -22.79 -4.20
CA TYR A 1001 -20.93 -23.45 -3.25
C TYR A 1001 -21.25 -22.54 -2.05
N ALA A 1002 -20.24 -21.81 -1.56
CA ALA A 1002 -20.42 -20.82 -0.51
C ALA A 1002 -21.26 -19.64 -0.99
N ARG A 1003 -21.00 -19.19 -2.23
CA ARG A 1003 -21.76 -18.10 -2.85
C ARG A 1003 -23.23 -18.46 -3.00
N ALA A 1004 -23.54 -19.66 -3.51
CA ALA A 1004 -24.93 -20.12 -3.64
C ALA A 1004 -25.67 -20.07 -2.29
N ALA A 1005 -25.05 -20.54 -1.21
CA ALA A 1005 -25.66 -20.53 0.13
C ALA A 1005 -25.80 -19.10 0.70
N VAL A 1006 -24.80 -18.24 0.52
CA VAL A 1006 -24.86 -16.83 0.95
C VAL A 1006 -25.89 -16.03 0.17
N LEU A 1007 -26.08 -16.29 -1.12
CA LEU A 1007 -27.07 -15.62 -1.96
C LEU A 1007 -28.53 -16.04 -1.67
N CYS A 1008 -28.77 -16.96 -0.72
CA CYS A 1008 -30.12 -17.22 -0.22
C CYS A 1008 -30.64 -16.07 0.66
N SER A 1009 -29.80 -15.53 1.55
CA SER A 1009 -30.12 -14.46 2.52
C SER A 1009 -29.37 -13.16 2.29
N GLY A 1010 -28.30 -13.18 1.49
CA GLY A 1010 -27.37 -12.06 1.36
C GLY A 1010 -26.43 -11.88 2.56
N LEU A 1011 -26.48 -12.77 3.55
CA LEU A 1011 -25.70 -12.71 4.78
C LEU A 1011 -24.57 -13.73 4.79
N LEU A 1012 -23.42 -13.31 5.29
CA LEU A 1012 -22.30 -14.21 5.59
C LEU A 1012 -22.67 -15.16 6.74
N PRO A 1013 -22.10 -16.37 6.79
CA PRO A 1013 -22.45 -17.34 7.83
C PRO A 1013 -22.08 -16.84 9.23
N ALA A 1014 -23.00 -16.99 10.18
CA ALA A 1014 -22.77 -16.60 11.56
C ALA A 1014 -22.03 -17.70 12.33
N LYS A 1015 -21.03 -17.33 13.12
CA LYS A 1015 -20.31 -18.26 14.01
C LYS A 1015 -21.14 -18.52 15.26
N VAL A 1016 -21.36 -19.78 15.59
CA VAL A 1016 -22.03 -20.23 16.82
C VAL A 1016 -21.06 -21.11 17.61
N ASP A 1017 -20.53 -20.56 18.70
CA ASP A 1017 -19.52 -21.24 19.52
C ASP A 1017 -20.08 -22.45 20.28
N GLU A 1018 -21.36 -22.44 20.66
CA GLU A 1018 -22.00 -23.52 21.43
C GLU A 1018 -22.00 -24.86 20.66
N ASP A 1019 -22.28 -24.81 19.35
CA ASP A 1019 -22.35 -25.97 18.46
C ASP A 1019 -21.11 -26.09 17.54
N PHE A 1020 -20.11 -25.23 17.74
CA PHE A 1020 -18.90 -25.14 16.91
C PHE A 1020 -19.19 -25.07 15.40
N SER A 1021 -20.22 -24.31 15.04
CA SER A 1021 -20.75 -24.26 13.69
C SER A 1021 -20.66 -22.86 13.06
N LEU A 1022 -20.73 -22.86 11.74
CA LEU A 1022 -20.99 -21.72 10.89
C LEU A 1022 -22.38 -21.93 10.26
N ASN A 1023 -23.28 -20.98 10.49
CA ASN A 1023 -24.70 -21.11 10.14
C ASN A 1023 -25.06 -20.16 8.99
N TYR A 1024 -25.62 -20.70 7.92
CA TYR A 1024 -26.19 -19.98 6.78
C TYR A 1024 -27.71 -19.92 6.95
N GLY A 1025 -28.29 -18.72 6.85
CA GLY A 1025 -29.73 -18.48 7.02
C GLY A 1025 -30.52 -18.38 5.72
N ASP A 1026 -31.84 -18.43 5.87
CA ASP A 1026 -32.86 -18.42 4.80
C ASP A 1026 -32.64 -19.51 3.75
N VAL A 1027 -32.18 -20.68 4.19
CA VAL A 1027 -31.93 -21.84 3.34
C VAL A 1027 -33.18 -22.72 3.31
N SER A 1028 -33.73 -22.96 2.11
CA SER A 1028 -34.90 -23.83 1.97
C SER A 1028 -34.55 -25.33 2.10
N PRO A 1029 -35.52 -26.20 2.44
CA PRO A 1029 -35.29 -27.63 2.50
C PRO A 1029 -34.80 -28.22 1.17
N GLU A 1030 -35.33 -27.72 0.04
CA GLU A 1030 -34.94 -28.16 -1.30
C GLU A 1030 -33.49 -27.76 -1.61
N PHE A 1031 -33.07 -26.56 -1.20
CA PHE A 1031 -31.69 -26.11 -1.35
C PHE A 1031 -30.73 -26.98 -0.51
N ALA A 1032 -31.07 -27.21 0.77
CA ALA A 1032 -30.26 -28.01 1.67
C ALA A 1032 -30.08 -29.44 1.14
N GLN A 1033 -31.16 -30.05 0.64
CA GLN A 1033 -31.12 -31.38 -0.01
C GLN A 1033 -30.19 -31.37 -1.23
N ALA A 1034 -30.41 -30.44 -2.18
CA ALA A 1034 -29.60 -30.36 -3.39
C ALA A 1034 -28.12 -30.10 -3.11
N LEU A 1035 -27.80 -29.32 -2.07
CA LEU A 1035 -26.43 -29.06 -1.65
C LEU A 1035 -25.79 -30.32 -1.07
N VAL A 1036 -26.45 -31.00 -0.14
CA VAL A 1036 -25.93 -32.25 0.45
C VAL A 1036 -25.73 -33.31 -0.63
N ASP A 1037 -26.67 -33.44 -1.56
CA ASP A 1037 -26.54 -34.35 -2.69
C ASP A 1037 -25.30 -34.06 -3.53
N LYS A 1038 -25.01 -32.78 -3.83
CA LYS A 1038 -23.80 -32.38 -4.56
C LYS A 1038 -22.52 -32.54 -3.75
N LEU A 1039 -22.53 -32.32 -2.44
CA LEU A 1039 -21.36 -32.48 -1.60
C LEU A 1039 -20.99 -33.95 -1.35
N MET A 1040 -22.00 -34.82 -1.28
CA MET A 1040 -21.84 -36.25 -1.01
C MET A 1040 -21.75 -37.12 -2.27
N SER A 1041 -22.19 -36.60 -3.43
CA SER A 1041 -21.94 -37.20 -4.75
C SER A 1041 -20.56 -36.85 -5.28
#